data_AF-A0A850A975-F1
#
_entry.id   AF-A0A850A975-F1
#
_cell.length_a   1.000
_cell.length_b   1.000
_cell.length_c   1.000
_cell.angle_alpha   90.00
_cell.angle_beta   90.00
_cell.angle_gamma   90.00
#
_symmetry.space_group_name_H-M   'P 1'
#
loop_
_entity.id
_entity.type
_entity.pdbx_description
1 polymer ?
#
loop_
_entity_poly.entity_id
_entity_poly.type
_entity_poly.pdbx_seq_one_letter_code
_entity_poly.pdbx_strand_id
1 'polypeptide(L)'
;MASNFKIQNRGNQILKKQSATDSSNSQLFTKILEMIPRGELIYPRELLALYKEVVHRYIDIDGRNIHLITYLNIYNILTDSWLTLPDAPEDILFFTEKFSDKTVYESRKRSSELIQQKNIRSFRQYILEKGRRKYPIVLITRDSIESYYPGIKHILFQIPLTPKGVASLAEEMEIPDAGREGFSLYFMRLKKHFSDWTYLYYYIAPLKRESAVAGASIFTSDLIPQQQLLNLVELLDIIFAHIDLEFSETLLKNFSLRSAVAAIMSRNMSHNLGSHVLARIASRGVMEQTQNKGVSEILGMMYKKPDEGRNLAKEMIYWSKDAQLLALYVQQRMDFIAQVSSEWPAWTEPAYLLKNLVRGFLYQKHLLNFIAASEELGARLFHPRRHEENLKQYAGDIRLHVFLAPEEVWAEPGGAFHRKEEPGRTAVESRLDDILRCPPKFYLENGDRESWNPWNHVLLYTPKAGDPEGETTKDVLLAIPGGVVGYHAFYVILENIIRNAAKHGFAKGDADHLDIVIEVCYSSRQRVHIRAANGRRVPAWLLRIYDNVSFVRKKYGRGEVPLWGERDGEKGINDRLGLSVIQGGVKKEDWGLAEMKIAAGYLQQRSLEHIGKLAEAVTGRKISELPRGELDMEMLNQADGGEKGGSPIIRAVESPIGTLGYEFYVLRPQTVGIIDPEGVEHV
;
A
#
# COMPACT_ATOMS: atom_id res chain seq x y z
N MET A 1 -4.64 -1.36 25.86
CA MET A 1 -4.50 -1.89 27.25
C MET A 1 -5.07 -0.95 28.32
N ALA A 2 -4.39 0.12 28.74
CA ALA A 2 -4.87 0.98 29.85
C ALA A 2 -6.22 1.68 29.57
N SER A 3 -6.54 1.95 28.30
CA SER A 3 -7.84 2.38 27.81
C SER A 3 -8.90 1.29 27.96
N ASN A 4 -8.64 0.09 27.44
CA ASN A 4 -9.53 -1.08 27.53
C ASN A 4 -9.85 -1.40 29.00
N PHE A 5 -8.87 -1.34 29.90
CA PHE A 5 -9.06 -1.55 31.34
C PHE A 5 -9.99 -0.50 31.98
N LYS A 6 -9.93 0.78 31.55
CA LYS A 6 -10.87 1.83 32.00
C LYS A 6 -12.29 1.61 31.44
N ILE A 7 -12.42 1.18 30.19
CA ILE A 7 -13.71 0.85 29.56
C ILE A 7 -14.34 -0.35 30.26
N GLN A 8 -13.59 -1.44 30.44
CA GLN A 8 -14.03 -2.65 31.13
C GLN A 8 -14.43 -2.39 32.58
N ASN A 9 -13.69 -1.54 33.31
CA ASN A 9 -14.08 -1.14 34.66
C ASN A 9 -15.35 -0.28 34.69
N ARG A 10 -15.54 0.66 33.75
CA ARG A 10 -16.79 1.44 33.65
C ARG A 10 -17.98 0.55 33.28
N GLY A 11 -17.80 -0.38 32.34
CA GLY A 11 -18.80 -1.40 31.97
C GLY A 11 -19.18 -2.31 33.14
N ASN A 12 -18.19 -2.83 33.88
CA ASN A 12 -18.40 -3.63 35.09
C ASN A 12 -19.14 -2.85 36.19
N GLN A 13 -18.91 -1.54 36.32
CA GLN A 13 -19.64 -0.69 37.26
C GLN A 13 -21.10 -0.48 36.83
N ILE A 14 -21.39 -0.38 35.53
CA ILE A 14 -22.75 -0.26 34.99
C ILE A 14 -23.50 -1.59 35.14
N LEU A 15 -22.86 -2.73 34.82
CA LEU A 15 -23.40 -4.07 35.07
C LEU A 15 -23.84 -4.25 36.53
N LYS A 16 -22.98 -3.90 37.49
CA LYS A 16 -23.29 -3.99 38.93
C LYS A 16 -24.45 -3.10 39.37
N LYS A 17 -24.80 -2.05 38.62
CA LYS A 17 -26.00 -1.24 38.86
C LYS A 17 -27.24 -1.85 38.22
N GLN A 18 -27.15 -2.35 36.99
CA GLN A 18 -28.30 -2.88 36.25
C GLN A 18 -28.68 -4.32 36.66
N SER A 19 -27.74 -5.13 37.14
CA SER A 19 -28.01 -6.49 37.65
C SER A 19 -28.92 -6.51 38.90
N ALA A 20 -29.17 -5.35 39.52
CA ALA A 20 -30.10 -5.18 40.63
C ALA A 20 -31.54 -4.85 40.19
N THR A 21 -31.79 -4.58 38.90
CA THR A 21 -33.08 -4.07 38.41
C THR A 21 -33.63 -4.78 37.17
N ASP A 22 -32.82 -5.38 36.30
CA ASP A 22 -33.31 -6.15 35.13
C ASP A 22 -32.30 -7.22 34.67
N SER A 23 -32.73 -8.49 34.64
CA SER A 23 -31.88 -9.61 34.22
C SER A 23 -31.59 -9.64 32.72
N SER A 24 -32.49 -9.11 31.90
CA SER A 24 -32.36 -9.10 30.43
C SER A 24 -31.27 -8.12 29.98
N ASN A 25 -31.20 -6.95 30.63
CA ASN A 25 -30.19 -5.93 30.36
C ASN A 25 -28.81 -6.38 30.81
N SER A 26 -28.72 -7.10 31.94
CA SER A 26 -27.49 -7.75 32.40
C SER A 26 -26.91 -8.72 31.36
N GLN A 27 -27.75 -9.52 30.68
CA GLN A 27 -27.30 -10.41 29.61
C GLN A 27 -26.76 -9.64 28.39
N LEU A 28 -27.44 -8.57 27.97
CA LEU A 28 -26.99 -7.76 26.84
C LEU A 28 -25.67 -7.04 27.15
N PHE A 29 -25.56 -6.44 28.33
CA PHE A 29 -24.29 -5.86 28.79
C PHE A 29 -23.19 -6.91 28.92
N THR A 30 -23.48 -8.10 29.41
CA THR A 30 -22.51 -9.21 29.47
C THR A 30 -22.04 -9.58 28.06
N LYS A 31 -22.96 -9.72 27.10
CA LYS A 31 -22.65 -9.96 25.67
C LYS A 31 -21.77 -8.84 25.09
N ILE A 32 -22.07 -7.57 25.37
CA ILE A 32 -21.20 -6.43 25.02
C ILE A 32 -19.80 -6.65 25.63
N LEU A 33 -19.70 -6.87 26.95
CA LEU A 33 -18.43 -7.03 27.67
C LEU A 33 -17.64 -8.28 27.30
N GLU A 34 -18.28 -9.33 26.79
CA GLU A 34 -17.66 -10.56 26.27
C GLU A 34 -17.11 -10.41 24.84
N MET A 35 -17.59 -9.42 24.09
CA MET A 35 -17.01 -9.03 22.79
C MET A 35 -15.74 -8.16 22.97
N ILE A 36 -15.63 -7.37 24.04
CA ILE A 36 -14.46 -6.52 24.36
C ILE A 36 -13.10 -7.27 24.49
N PRO A 37 -12.98 -8.46 25.10
CA PRO A 37 -11.67 -8.95 25.56
C PRO A 37 -10.85 -9.68 24.49
N ARG A 38 -11.47 -10.05 23.35
CA ARG A 38 -10.84 -10.99 22.40
C ARG A 38 -9.72 -10.38 21.57
N GLY A 39 -9.65 -9.05 21.43
CA GLY A 39 -8.63 -8.37 20.62
C GLY A 39 -8.77 -8.61 19.11
N GLU A 40 -9.75 -9.40 18.70
CA GLU A 40 -10.24 -9.52 17.35
C GLU A 40 -11.02 -8.24 17.02
N LEU A 41 -10.82 -7.71 15.81
CA LEU A 41 -11.59 -6.57 15.30
C LEU A 41 -13.06 -6.98 15.29
N ILE A 42 -13.89 -6.31 16.09
CA ILE A 42 -15.34 -6.40 15.94
C ILE A 42 -15.62 -5.83 14.55
N TYR A 43 -15.98 -6.67 13.58
CA TYR A 43 -16.24 -6.17 12.23
C TYR A 43 -17.38 -5.15 12.30
N PRO A 44 -17.41 -4.12 11.43
CA PRO A 44 -18.48 -3.14 11.39
C PRO A 44 -19.87 -3.76 11.50
N ARG A 45 -20.09 -4.91 10.83
CA ARG A 45 -21.33 -5.71 10.87
C ARG A 45 -21.72 -6.26 12.25
N GLU A 46 -20.77 -6.66 13.08
CA GLU A 46 -21.02 -7.22 14.41
C GLU A 46 -21.34 -6.11 15.41
N LEU A 47 -20.61 -4.99 15.34
CA LEU A 47 -20.95 -3.77 16.07
C LEU A 47 -22.33 -3.24 15.63
N LEU A 48 -22.65 -3.34 14.34
CA LEU A 48 -23.95 -3.01 13.77
C LEU A 48 -25.06 -3.92 14.31
N ALA A 49 -24.84 -5.24 14.36
CA ALA A 49 -25.81 -6.20 14.87
C ALA A 49 -26.07 -6.00 16.38
N LEU A 50 -25.02 -5.68 17.14
CA LEU A 50 -25.11 -5.32 18.54
C LEU A 50 -25.88 -4.00 18.75
N TYR A 51 -25.60 -3.00 17.91
CA TYR A 51 -26.35 -1.74 17.87
C TYR A 51 -27.84 -1.98 17.58
N LYS A 52 -28.15 -2.81 16.57
CA LYS A 52 -29.51 -3.24 16.24
C LYS A 52 -30.22 -3.84 17.45
N GLU A 53 -29.58 -4.78 18.15
CA GLU A 53 -30.14 -5.46 19.32
C GLU A 53 -30.38 -4.52 20.51
N VAL A 54 -29.39 -3.68 20.83
CA VAL A 54 -29.51 -2.62 21.85
C VAL A 54 -30.70 -1.71 21.55
N VAL A 55 -30.74 -1.18 20.35
CA VAL A 55 -31.65 -0.10 20.01
C VAL A 55 -33.08 -0.61 19.81
N HIS A 56 -33.26 -1.85 19.32
CA HIS A 56 -34.57 -2.51 19.32
C HIS A 56 -35.08 -2.78 20.74
N ARG A 57 -34.24 -3.36 21.63
CA ARG A 57 -34.65 -3.75 22.99
C ARG A 57 -35.08 -2.58 23.88
N TYR A 58 -34.45 -1.41 23.75
CA TYR A 58 -34.75 -0.25 24.61
C TYR A 58 -35.80 0.71 24.04
N ILE A 59 -36.27 0.51 22.80
CA ILE A 59 -37.20 1.43 22.11
C ILE A 59 -38.47 0.72 21.62
N ASP A 60 -38.54 -0.62 21.65
CA ASP A 60 -39.82 -1.34 21.53
C ASP A 60 -40.63 -1.22 22.84
N ILE A 61 -41.31 -0.07 22.98
CA ILE A 61 -42.17 0.25 24.13
C ILE A 61 -43.54 -0.38 23.91
N ASP A 62 -43.87 -1.40 24.70
CA ASP A 62 -45.18 -2.06 24.76
C ASP A 62 -45.71 -2.57 23.40
N GLY A 63 -44.84 -2.95 22.46
CA GLY A 63 -45.24 -3.41 21.12
C GLY A 63 -45.77 -2.28 20.23
N ARG A 64 -45.54 -1.02 20.58
CA ARG A 64 -45.86 0.12 19.71
C ARG A 64 -44.73 0.27 18.69
N ASN A 65 -45.10 0.28 17.41
CA ASN A 65 -44.19 0.49 16.29
C ASN A 65 -43.59 1.91 16.28
N ILE A 66 -42.66 2.18 17.20
CA ILE A 66 -41.88 3.41 17.21
C ILE A 66 -40.98 3.41 15.97
N HIS A 67 -41.30 4.26 15.01
CA HIS A 67 -40.62 4.36 13.72
C HIS A 67 -39.20 4.97 13.88
N LEU A 68 -38.28 4.10 14.26
CA LEU A 68 -36.91 4.44 14.61
C LEU A 68 -35.96 4.36 13.41
N ILE A 69 -35.58 5.51 12.86
CA ILE A 69 -34.39 5.58 12.02
C ILE A 69 -33.19 5.93 12.90
N THR A 70 -32.03 5.29 12.72
CA THR A 70 -30.81 5.70 13.47
C THR A 70 -29.56 5.89 12.63
N TYR A 71 -29.12 7.15 12.57
CA TYR A 71 -27.95 7.54 11.79
C TYR A 71 -26.68 7.45 12.63
N LEU A 72 -25.86 6.41 12.42
CA LEU A 72 -24.47 6.41 12.88
C LEU A 72 -23.65 7.29 11.93
N ASN A 73 -23.12 8.39 12.45
CA ASN A 73 -22.41 9.38 11.67
C ASN A 73 -21.00 9.56 12.24
N ILE A 74 -19.94 9.29 11.46
CA ILE A 74 -18.53 9.55 11.83
C ILE A 74 -17.95 10.67 10.94
N TYR A 75 -17.27 11.65 11.52
CA TYR A 75 -16.52 12.69 10.79
C TYR A 75 -15.03 12.54 11.05
N ASN A 76 -14.20 12.87 10.06
CA ASN A 76 -12.80 13.18 10.26
C ASN A 76 -12.55 14.64 9.87
N ILE A 77 -12.36 15.49 10.88
CA ILE A 77 -12.14 16.94 10.79
C ILE A 77 -10.82 17.24 10.09
N LEU A 78 -9.79 16.40 10.25
CA LEU A 78 -8.47 16.62 9.64
C LEU A 78 -8.49 16.44 8.12
N THR A 79 -9.37 15.57 7.62
CA THR A 79 -9.56 15.32 6.18
C THR A 79 -10.79 16.03 5.62
N ASP A 80 -11.47 16.83 6.44
CA ASP A 80 -12.78 17.44 6.19
C ASP A 80 -13.78 16.49 5.50
N SER A 81 -13.78 15.22 5.92
CA SER A 81 -14.51 14.16 5.23
C SER A 81 -15.32 13.27 6.17
N TRP A 82 -16.40 12.73 5.63
CA TRP A 82 -17.17 11.68 6.28
C TRP A 82 -16.38 10.38 6.17
N LEU A 83 -16.09 9.74 7.30
CA LEU A 83 -15.52 8.41 7.29
C LEU A 83 -16.64 7.44 6.92
N THR A 84 -16.69 7.05 5.65
CA THR A 84 -17.29 5.78 5.25
C THR A 84 -16.31 4.67 5.60
N LEU A 85 -16.74 3.71 6.40
CA LEU A 85 -16.00 2.50 6.74
C LEU A 85 -15.72 1.73 5.43
N PRO A 86 -14.44 1.42 5.10
CA PRO A 86 -14.07 0.90 3.77
C PRO A 86 -14.83 -0.35 3.32
N ASP A 87 -15.17 -1.23 4.28
CA ASP A 87 -15.88 -2.49 4.04
C ASP A 87 -17.38 -2.42 4.41
N ALA A 88 -17.90 -1.24 4.73
CA ALA A 88 -19.32 -0.97 4.94
C ALA A 88 -19.79 0.26 4.13
N PRO A 89 -19.89 0.17 2.79
CA PRO A 89 -20.56 1.19 1.97
C PRO A 89 -22.04 1.41 2.37
N GLU A 90 -22.58 0.53 3.22
CA GLU A 90 -23.89 0.58 3.90
C GLU A 90 -23.88 1.41 5.21
N ASP A 91 -22.99 2.39 5.38
CA ASP A 91 -22.94 3.25 6.58
C ASP A 91 -24.19 4.14 6.75
N ILE A 92 -25.30 3.55 7.21
CA ILE A 92 -26.31 4.03 8.16
C ILE A 92 -27.34 2.92 8.36
N LEU A 93 -27.74 2.72 9.61
CA LEU A 93 -28.85 1.86 9.99
C LEU A 93 -30.21 2.47 9.66
N PHE A 94 -30.96 1.80 8.80
CA PHE A 94 -32.39 2.06 8.64
C PHE A 94 -33.20 0.97 9.33
N PHE A 95 -34.09 1.37 10.24
CA PHE A 95 -35.26 0.58 10.60
C PHE A 95 -36.52 1.40 10.27
N THR A 96 -37.29 0.91 9.32
CA THR A 96 -38.68 0.50 9.56
C THR A 96 -38.96 -0.55 8.50
N GLU A 97 -39.88 -1.49 8.74
CA GLU A 97 -40.31 -2.45 7.70
C GLU A 97 -40.99 -1.77 6.48
N LYS A 98 -41.27 -0.45 6.54
CA LYS A 98 -41.93 0.34 5.48
C LYS A 98 -40.97 0.93 4.43
N PHE A 99 -39.66 1.06 4.67
CA PHE A 99 -38.76 1.80 3.77
C PHE A 99 -37.63 0.92 3.22
N SER A 100 -37.59 0.76 1.89
CA SER A 100 -36.49 0.09 1.20
C SER A 100 -35.19 0.92 1.22
N ASP A 101 -34.06 0.29 1.49
CA ASP A 101 -32.73 0.91 1.64
C ASP A 101 -32.37 1.90 0.51
N LYS A 102 -32.74 1.56 -0.72
CA LYS A 102 -32.44 2.35 -1.93
C LYS A 102 -32.96 3.80 -1.87
N THR A 103 -34.20 4.01 -1.43
CA THR A 103 -34.86 5.33 -1.44
C THR A 103 -34.19 6.30 -0.46
N VAL A 104 -33.74 5.78 0.69
CA VAL A 104 -33.11 6.60 1.73
C VAL A 104 -31.64 6.85 1.40
N TYR A 105 -30.95 5.86 0.81
CA TYR A 105 -29.61 6.04 0.22
C TYR A 105 -29.58 7.17 -0.81
N GLU A 106 -30.51 7.18 -1.78
CA GLU A 106 -30.59 8.23 -2.80
C GLU A 106 -30.83 9.63 -2.20
N SER A 107 -31.66 9.72 -1.16
CA SER A 107 -31.91 10.99 -0.44
C SER A 107 -30.71 11.46 0.38
N ARG A 108 -29.95 10.56 1.02
CA ARG A 108 -28.68 10.91 1.69
C ARG A 108 -27.65 11.37 0.67
N LYS A 109 -27.43 10.60 -0.40
CA LYS A 109 -26.45 10.91 -1.46
C LYS A 109 -26.69 12.31 -2.02
N ARG A 110 -27.93 12.62 -2.45
CA ARG A 110 -28.32 13.96 -2.91
C ARG A 110 -28.12 15.05 -1.86
N SER A 111 -28.32 14.76 -0.58
CA SER A 111 -28.11 15.74 0.49
C SER A 111 -26.62 15.99 0.76
N SER A 112 -25.79 14.96 0.69
CA SER A 112 -24.33 15.07 0.81
C SER A 112 -23.73 15.84 -0.37
N GLU A 113 -24.17 15.54 -1.59
CA GLU A 113 -23.80 16.26 -2.81
C GLU A 113 -24.19 17.74 -2.70
N LEU A 114 -25.39 18.06 -2.20
CA LEU A 114 -25.85 19.45 -1.99
C LEU A 114 -24.99 20.22 -0.97
N ILE A 115 -24.59 19.57 0.12
CA ILE A 115 -23.75 20.17 1.17
C ILE A 115 -22.33 20.44 0.64
N GLN A 116 -21.76 19.50 -0.13
CA GLN A 116 -20.47 19.68 -0.80
C GLN A 116 -20.53 20.82 -1.83
N GLN A 117 -21.56 20.86 -2.69
CA GLN A 117 -21.75 21.92 -3.68
C GLN A 117 -21.88 23.32 -3.08
N LYS A 118 -22.46 23.44 -1.88
CA LYS A 118 -22.67 24.72 -1.18
C LYS A 118 -21.47 25.16 -0.31
N ASN A 119 -20.37 24.40 -0.27
CA ASN A 119 -19.13 24.71 0.48
C ASN A 119 -19.38 25.09 1.97
N ILE A 120 -20.31 24.41 2.63
CA ILE A 120 -20.75 24.73 3.99
C ILE A 120 -19.75 24.14 4.99
N ARG A 121 -18.91 24.99 5.62
CA ARG A 121 -18.14 24.60 6.81
C ARG A 121 -19.11 24.05 7.85
N SER A 122 -18.88 22.78 8.23
CA SER A 122 -20.00 21.94 8.61
C SER A 122 -20.67 22.33 9.93
N PHE A 123 -22.01 22.19 9.96
CA PHE A 123 -22.86 22.12 11.16
C PHE A 123 -22.26 21.28 12.32
N ARG A 124 -21.42 20.31 11.97
CA ARG A 124 -20.69 19.43 12.89
C ARG A 124 -19.53 20.10 13.62
N GLN A 125 -18.83 21.04 13.01
CA GLN A 125 -17.71 21.76 13.63
C GLN A 125 -18.18 22.59 14.83
N TYR A 126 -19.37 23.18 14.74
CA TYR A 126 -20.04 23.81 15.87
C TYR A 126 -20.35 22.80 17.00
N ILE A 127 -20.93 21.64 16.65
CA ILE A 127 -21.25 20.57 17.61
C ILE A 127 -20.01 20.13 18.42
N LEU A 128 -18.82 20.12 17.81
CA LEU A 128 -17.55 19.83 18.50
C LEU A 128 -17.21 20.86 19.56
N GLU A 129 -17.24 22.13 19.20
CA GLU A 129 -16.75 23.21 20.04
C GLU A 129 -17.58 23.37 21.31
N LYS A 130 -18.90 23.16 21.24
CA LYS A 130 -19.80 23.15 22.39
C LYS A 130 -19.89 21.77 23.07
N GLY A 131 -19.89 20.69 22.30
CA GLY A 131 -20.02 19.30 22.79
C GLY A 131 -18.88 18.81 23.69
N ARG A 132 -17.75 19.54 23.73
CA ARG A 132 -16.69 19.36 24.76
C ARG A 132 -17.19 19.54 26.21
N ARG A 133 -18.39 20.10 26.44
CA ARG A 133 -18.93 20.41 27.78
C ARG A 133 -20.27 19.73 28.06
N LYS A 134 -20.20 18.44 28.47
CA LYS A 134 -21.30 17.54 28.91
C LYS A 134 -22.25 17.10 27.79
N TYR A 135 -22.64 15.82 27.87
CA TYR A 135 -23.44 15.06 26.90
C TYR A 135 -24.74 15.77 26.46
N PRO A 136 -24.81 16.30 25.24
CA PRO A 136 -26.04 16.89 24.71
C PRO A 136 -26.90 15.83 24.04
N ILE A 137 -28.17 15.80 24.42
CA ILE A 137 -29.25 15.38 23.52
C ILE A 137 -29.94 16.65 23.04
N VAL A 138 -29.97 16.87 21.72
CA VAL A 138 -30.83 17.87 21.10
C VAL A 138 -32.16 17.19 20.76
N LEU A 139 -33.27 17.74 21.23
CA LEU A 139 -34.60 17.20 21.04
C LEU A 139 -35.43 18.12 20.14
N ILE A 140 -35.85 17.61 19.00
CA ILE A 140 -36.62 18.37 18.00
C ILE A 140 -38.03 17.77 17.94
N THR A 141 -39.04 18.60 18.14
CA THR A 141 -40.41 18.18 18.50
C THR A 141 -41.46 18.86 17.61
N ARG A 142 -42.68 18.34 17.54
CA ARG A 142 -43.81 19.10 16.96
C ARG A 142 -44.39 20.10 17.97
N ASP A 143 -44.47 19.71 19.24
CA ASP A 143 -45.13 20.46 20.34
C ASP A 143 -44.19 20.71 21.53
N SER A 144 -44.63 21.54 22.50
CA SER A 144 -43.83 21.82 23.70
C SER A 144 -43.84 20.66 24.72
N ILE A 145 -42.67 20.31 25.26
CA ILE A 145 -42.51 19.22 26.25
C ILE A 145 -42.65 19.69 27.70
N GLU A 146 -42.54 20.99 28.00
CA GLU A 146 -42.50 21.50 29.38
C GLU A 146 -43.72 21.11 30.23
N SER A 147 -44.90 20.92 29.61
CA SER A 147 -46.12 20.43 30.28
C SER A 147 -46.09 18.95 30.65
N TYR A 148 -45.26 18.14 29.98
CA TYR A 148 -45.21 16.68 30.16
C TYR A 148 -44.07 16.25 31.10
N TYR A 149 -42.97 17.01 31.16
CA TYR A 149 -41.79 16.67 31.97
C TYR A 149 -41.21 17.87 32.74
N PRO A 150 -41.89 18.35 33.78
CA PRO A 150 -41.34 19.37 34.68
C PRO A 150 -40.09 18.83 35.41
N GLY A 151 -38.89 19.18 34.93
CA GLY A 151 -37.62 18.93 35.61
C GLY A 151 -36.57 18.09 34.88
N ILE A 152 -36.69 17.79 33.57
CA ILE A 152 -35.59 17.14 32.82
C ILE A 152 -34.38 18.08 32.75
N LYS A 153 -33.25 17.66 33.35
CA LYS A 153 -31.97 18.41 33.38
C LYS A 153 -30.99 18.03 32.24
N HIS A 154 -31.44 17.25 31.25
CA HIS A 154 -30.56 16.56 30.29
C HIS A 154 -30.90 16.79 28.81
N ILE A 155 -32.02 17.45 28.49
CA ILE A 155 -32.27 17.97 27.14
C ILE A 155 -31.46 19.26 27.03
N LEU A 156 -30.52 19.33 26.09
CA LEU A 156 -29.66 20.52 25.95
C LEU A 156 -30.34 21.61 25.14
N PHE A 157 -31.15 21.22 24.14
CA PHE A 157 -32.02 22.10 23.37
C PHE A 157 -33.32 21.38 23.02
N GLN A 158 -34.46 22.07 23.19
CA GLN A 158 -35.77 21.64 22.70
C GLN A 158 -36.23 22.59 21.60
N ILE A 159 -36.56 22.06 20.42
CA ILE A 159 -36.79 22.90 19.24
C ILE A 159 -38.03 22.47 18.45
N PRO A 160 -38.99 23.38 18.21
CA PRO A 160 -40.18 23.08 17.42
C PRO A 160 -39.83 22.91 15.94
N LEU A 161 -40.34 21.87 15.29
CA LEU A 161 -40.11 21.50 13.89
C LEU A 161 -40.87 22.41 12.91
N THR A 162 -40.54 23.70 13.00
CA THR A 162 -41.05 24.84 12.26
C THR A 162 -39.87 25.58 11.62
N PRO A 163 -40.06 26.35 10.53
CA PRO A 163 -38.97 27.15 9.95
C PRO A 163 -38.31 28.09 10.98
N LYS A 164 -39.10 28.66 11.90
CA LYS A 164 -38.58 29.50 12.99
C LYS A 164 -37.74 28.70 13.99
N GLY A 165 -38.21 27.54 14.44
CA GLY A 165 -37.43 26.69 15.35
C GLY A 165 -36.16 26.14 14.71
N VAL A 166 -36.19 25.75 13.43
CA VAL A 166 -34.97 25.33 12.70
C VAL A 166 -34.02 26.52 12.46
N ALA A 167 -34.54 27.74 12.27
CA ALA A 167 -33.72 28.95 12.26
C ALA A 167 -33.11 29.25 13.64
N SER A 168 -33.86 29.09 14.74
CA SER A 168 -33.33 29.19 16.10
C SER A 168 -32.31 28.10 16.42
N LEU A 169 -32.48 26.86 15.92
CA LEU A 169 -31.44 25.82 15.95
C LEU A 169 -30.20 26.28 15.18
N ALA A 170 -30.37 26.90 14.02
CA ALA A 170 -29.27 27.39 13.21
C ALA A 170 -28.55 28.60 13.82
N GLU A 171 -29.27 29.45 14.55
CA GLU A 171 -28.76 30.61 15.26
C GLU A 171 -28.03 30.22 16.54
N GLU A 172 -28.68 29.41 17.38
CA GLU A 172 -28.09 28.80 18.56
C GLU A 172 -26.85 27.97 18.19
N MET A 173 -26.90 27.28 17.04
CA MET A 173 -25.76 26.55 16.48
C MET A 173 -24.80 27.39 15.63
N GLU A 174 -24.87 28.72 15.74
CA GLU A 174 -23.98 29.70 15.10
C GLU A 174 -23.67 29.39 13.62
N ILE A 175 -24.61 28.77 12.90
CA ILE A 175 -24.44 28.37 11.51
C ILE A 175 -24.28 29.65 10.70
N PRO A 176 -23.22 29.81 9.90
CA PRO A 176 -23.03 30.98 9.04
C PRO A 176 -24.23 31.16 8.11
N ASP A 177 -24.64 32.40 7.81
CA ASP A 177 -25.86 32.68 7.05
C ASP A 177 -25.95 31.92 5.71
N ALA A 178 -24.82 31.76 5.01
CA ALA A 178 -24.71 30.97 3.78
C ALA A 178 -25.11 29.48 3.95
N GLY A 179 -25.00 28.91 5.14
CA GLY A 179 -25.38 27.54 5.49
C GLY A 179 -26.81 27.40 6.07
N ARG A 180 -27.40 28.47 6.61
CA ARG A 180 -28.70 28.45 7.31
C ARG A 180 -29.85 27.99 6.42
N GLU A 181 -29.85 28.40 5.15
CA GLU A 181 -30.84 27.96 4.15
C GLU A 181 -30.74 26.45 3.89
N GLY A 182 -29.54 25.95 3.57
CA GLY A 182 -29.32 24.53 3.29
C GLY A 182 -29.63 23.64 4.49
N PHE A 183 -29.29 24.11 5.69
CA PHE A 183 -29.63 23.46 6.95
C PHE A 183 -31.15 23.36 7.17
N SER A 184 -31.87 24.47 6.94
CA SER A 184 -33.32 24.52 7.05
C SER A 184 -33.99 23.61 6.02
N LEU A 185 -33.48 23.59 4.79
CA LEU A 185 -33.96 22.74 3.71
C LEU A 185 -33.76 21.25 4.03
N TYR A 186 -32.64 20.87 4.64
CA TYR A 186 -32.36 19.50 5.08
C TYR A 186 -33.39 19.03 6.12
N PHE A 187 -33.63 19.81 7.17
CA PHE A 187 -34.62 19.48 8.20
C PHE A 187 -36.06 19.40 7.67
N MET A 188 -36.43 20.31 6.76
CA MET A 188 -37.74 20.27 6.10
C MET A 188 -37.88 19.07 5.14
N ARG A 189 -36.78 18.59 4.53
CA ARG A 189 -36.76 17.35 3.74
C ARG A 189 -36.88 16.11 4.61
N LEU A 190 -36.21 16.05 5.78
CA LEU A 190 -36.40 14.96 6.75
C LEU A 190 -37.87 14.86 7.20
N LYS A 191 -38.51 16.00 7.50
CA LYS A 191 -39.95 16.08 7.81
C LYS A 191 -40.84 15.56 6.68
N LYS A 192 -40.46 15.82 5.42
CA LYS A 192 -41.21 15.36 4.24
C LYS A 192 -41.03 13.87 3.94
N HIS A 193 -39.84 13.32 4.14
CA HIS A 193 -39.54 11.91 3.84
C HIS A 193 -40.01 10.95 4.93
N PHE A 194 -40.06 11.41 6.17
CA PHE A 194 -40.48 10.61 7.31
C PHE A 194 -41.69 11.31 7.94
N SER A 195 -42.89 11.03 7.42
CA SER A 195 -44.13 11.69 7.88
C SER A 195 -44.55 11.32 9.30
N ASP A 196 -44.11 10.15 9.77
CA ASP A 196 -44.71 9.43 10.90
C ASP A 196 -43.98 9.65 12.24
N TRP A 197 -42.93 10.50 12.31
CA TRP A 197 -42.24 10.87 13.56
C TRP A 197 -42.67 12.24 14.12
N THR A 198 -42.66 12.34 15.44
CA THR A 198 -43.01 13.53 16.22
C THR A 198 -41.79 14.11 16.95
N TYR A 199 -40.84 13.24 17.33
CA TYR A 199 -39.64 13.59 18.08
C TYR A 199 -38.37 13.10 17.37
N LEU A 200 -37.30 13.87 17.50
CA LEU A 200 -35.96 13.52 17.04
C LEU A 200 -34.95 13.84 18.16
N TYR A 201 -34.27 12.83 18.65
CA TYR A 201 -33.18 12.93 19.62
C TYR A 201 -31.84 12.81 18.88
N TYR A 202 -31.04 13.88 18.87
CA TYR A 202 -29.68 13.86 18.34
C TYR A 202 -28.69 13.79 19.50
N TYR A 203 -28.10 12.60 19.69
CA TYR A 203 -27.05 12.35 20.68
C TYR A 203 -25.66 12.53 20.04
N ILE A 204 -24.74 13.16 20.78
CA ILE A 204 -23.39 13.49 20.33
C ILE A 204 -22.36 12.78 21.21
N ALA A 205 -21.51 11.96 20.59
CA ALA A 205 -20.31 11.42 21.21
C ALA A 205 -19.05 12.14 20.68
N PRO A 206 -18.40 13.00 21.48
CA PRO A 206 -17.06 13.45 21.17
C PRO A 206 -16.10 12.25 21.28
N LEU A 207 -15.43 11.91 20.18
CA LEU A 207 -14.31 10.98 20.20
C LEU A 207 -13.11 11.72 20.82
N LYS A 208 -12.25 11.04 21.61
CA LYS A 208 -11.30 11.75 22.50
C LYS A 208 -10.18 12.48 21.78
N ARG A 209 -9.97 12.20 20.50
CA ARG A 209 -9.07 12.96 19.65
C ARG A 209 -9.86 14.06 18.97
N GLU A 210 -9.31 15.27 19.01
CA GLU A 210 -9.93 16.53 18.56
C GLU A 210 -10.27 16.59 17.06
N SER A 211 -10.13 15.45 16.36
CA SER A 211 -10.26 15.25 14.93
C SER A 211 -11.52 14.48 14.51
N ALA A 212 -12.38 13.99 15.41
CA ALA A 212 -13.55 13.20 15.01
C ALA A 212 -14.80 13.36 15.90
N VAL A 213 -15.98 13.29 15.27
CA VAL A 213 -17.30 13.27 15.95
C VAL A 213 -18.03 12.02 15.57
N ALA A 214 -18.58 11.35 16.57
CA ALA A 214 -19.60 10.34 16.38
C ALA A 214 -20.95 10.86 16.91
N GLY A 215 -22.06 10.35 16.37
CA GLY A 215 -23.39 10.76 16.81
C GLY A 215 -24.46 9.80 16.32
N ALA A 216 -25.59 9.82 17.04
CA ALA A 216 -26.78 9.03 16.75
C ALA A 216 -27.99 9.96 16.63
N SER A 217 -28.72 9.87 15.52
CA SER A 217 -29.98 10.60 15.30
C SER A 217 -31.15 9.63 15.39
N ILE A 218 -31.96 9.72 16.43
CA ILE A 218 -33.04 8.78 16.81
C ILE A 218 -34.38 9.45 16.55
N PHE A 219 -35.18 8.93 15.63
CA PHE A 219 -36.51 9.45 15.31
C PHE A 219 -37.59 8.60 16.01
N THR A 220 -38.65 9.20 16.55
CA THR A 220 -39.75 8.47 17.20
C THR A 220 -41.11 9.13 16.97
N SER A 221 -42.18 8.33 16.91
CA SER A 221 -43.58 8.78 16.92
C SER A 221 -44.00 9.31 18.29
N ASP A 222 -43.52 8.65 19.33
CA ASP A 222 -43.85 8.86 20.74
C ASP A 222 -42.62 9.32 21.53
N LEU A 223 -42.84 9.96 22.67
CA LEU A 223 -41.73 10.45 23.49
C LEU A 223 -41.07 9.29 24.24
N ILE A 224 -39.74 9.17 24.15
CA ILE A 224 -38.96 8.20 24.94
C ILE A 224 -39.00 8.61 26.43
N PRO A 225 -39.48 7.74 27.33
CA PRO A 225 -39.42 7.94 28.78
C PRO A 225 -38.01 8.27 29.27
N GLN A 226 -37.89 9.21 30.21
CA GLN A 226 -36.60 9.71 30.71
C GLN A 226 -35.61 8.59 31.13
N GLN A 227 -36.08 7.55 31.82
CA GLN A 227 -35.20 6.45 32.24
C GLN A 227 -34.69 5.61 31.05
N GLN A 228 -35.53 5.36 30.04
CA GLN A 228 -35.11 4.66 28.83
C GLN A 228 -34.15 5.53 28.00
N LEU A 229 -34.38 6.84 27.92
CA LEU A 229 -33.48 7.78 27.27
C LEU A 229 -32.10 7.83 27.97
N LEU A 230 -32.06 7.80 29.30
CA LEU A 230 -30.81 7.71 30.06
C LEU A 230 -30.09 6.37 29.81
N ASN A 231 -30.80 5.25 29.83
CA ASN A 231 -30.23 3.93 29.53
C ASN A 231 -29.65 3.88 28.10
N LEU A 232 -30.39 4.43 27.12
CA LEU A 232 -29.96 4.54 25.73
C LEU A 232 -28.70 5.40 25.59
N VAL A 233 -28.64 6.54 26.30
CA VAL A 233 -27.42 7.37 26.37
C VAL A 233 -26.23 6.60 26.94
N GLU A 234 -26.40 5.86 28.04
CA GLU A 234 -25.32 5.06 28.64
C GLU A 234 -24.79 3.98 27.68
N LEU A 235 -25.67 3.38 26.88
CA LEU A 235 -25.31 2.37 25.88
C LEU A 235 -24.62 2.99 24.66
N LEU A 236 -25.11 4.12 24.17
CA LEU A 236 -24.45 4.88 23.10
C LEU A 236 -23.04 5.32 23.54
N ASP A 237 -22.89 5.84 24.76
CA ASP A 237 -21.61 6.18 25.39
C ASP A 237 -20.59 5.02 25.28
N ILE A 238 -21.04 3.79 25.54
CA ILE A 238 -20.21 2.59 25.48
C ILE A 238 -19.85 2.23 24.03
N ILE A 239 -20.82 2.25 23.11
CA ILE A 239 -20.60 1.92 21.70
C ILE A 239 -19.61 2.92 21.08
N PHE A 240 -19.82 4.22 21.29
CA PHE A 240 -18.91 5.25 20.77
C PHE A 240 -17.53 5.23 21.43
N ALA A 241 -17.41 4.83 22.71
CA ALA A 241 -16.12 4.59 23.33
C ALA A 241 -15.33 3.41 22.72
N HIS A 242 -16.02 2.42 22.14
CA HIS A 242 -15.38 1.34 21.37
C HIS A 242 -14.93 1.84 19.99
N ILE A 243 -15.77 2.60 19.29
CA ILE A 243 -15.41 3.23 18.01
C ILE A 243 -14.19 4.15 18.18
N ASP A 244 -14.12 4.95 19.25
CA ASP A 244 -12.96 5.80 19.59
C ASP A 244 -11.69 4.97 19.83
N LEU A 245 -11.82 3.82 20.50
CA LEU A 245 -10.72 2.91 20.79
C LEU A 245 -10.20 2.25 19.51
N GLU A 246 -11.09 1.68 18.68
CA GLU A 246 -10.74 1.02 17.43
C GLU A 246 -10.07 1.99 16.44
N PHE A 247 -10.64 3.19 16.27
CA PHE A 247 -10.05 4.24 15.46
C PHE A 247 -8.69 4.68 16.00
N SER A 248 -8.55 4.81 17.33
CA SER A 248 -7.28 5.11 17.97
C SER A 248 -6.23 4.02 17.77
N GLU A 249 -6.61 2.73 17.86
CA GLU A 249 -5.71 1.60 17.61
C GLU A 249 -5.29 1.52 16.15
N THR A 250 -6.21 1.71 15.20
CA THR A 250 -5.91 1.76 13.76
C THR A 250 -4.94 2.91 13.44
N LEU A 251 -5.20 4.12 13.94
CA LEU A 251 -4.25 5.23 13.80
C LEU A 251 -2.89 4.92 14.42
N LEU A 252 -2.84 4.34 15.63
CA LEU A 252 -1.58 3.98 16.29
C LEU A 252 -0.81 2.90 15.52
N LYS A 253 -1.50 1.89 14.97
CA LYS A 253 -0.91 0.87 14.08
C LYS A 253 -0.33 1.54 12.85
N ASN A 254 -1.04 2.48 12.23
CA ASN A 254 -0.62 3.16 11.01
C ASN A 254 0.58 4.09 11.24
N PHE A 255 0.59 4.89 12.31
CA PHE A 255 1.76 5.68 12.71
C PHE A 255 2.96 4.79 13.05
N SER A 256 2.73 3.66 13.72
CA SER A 256 3.80 2.69 14.00
C SER A 256 4.36 2.11 12.71
N LEU A 257 3.51 1.70 11.75
CA LEU A 257 3.90 1.17 10.43
C LEU A 257 4.72 2.18 9.65
N ARG A 258 4.28 3.44 9.58
CA ARG A 258 5.02 4.55 8.96
C ARG A 258 6.41 4.73 9.58
N SER A 259 6.50 4.74 10.91
CA SER A 259 7.76 4.84 11.65
C SER A 259 8.69 3.64 11.41
N ALA A 260 8.14 2.42 11.39
CA ALA A 260 8.91 1.21 11.12
C ALA A 260 9.44 1.15 9.67
N VAL A 261 8.62 1.57 8.70
CA VAL A 261 9.03 1.76 7.30
C VAL A 261 10.16 2.79 7.21
N ALA A 262 9.98 3.99 7.79
CA ALA A 262 11.03 5.02 7.82
C ALA A 262 12.35 4.48 8.39
N ALA A 263 12.30 3.74 9.51
CA ALA A 263 13.48 3.20 10.18
C ALA A 263 14.21 2.13 9.34
N ILE A 264 13.47 1.21 8.72
CA ILE A 264 14.03 0.15 7.86
C ILE A 264 14.68 0.76 6.63
N MET A 265 13.94 1.60 5.89
CA MET A 265 14.43 2.21 4.66
C MET A 265 15.64 3.11 4.93
N SER A 266 15.59 3.94 5.99
CA SER A 266 16.70 4.85 6.35
C SER A 266 17.97 4.11 6.76
N ARG A 267 17.88 3.04 7.57
CA ARG A 267 19.09 2.33 8.00
C ARG A 267 19.62 1.38 6.92
N ASN A 268 18.77 0.84 6.03
CA ASN A 268 19.26 0.16 4.83
C ASN A 268 19.97 1.13 3.87
N MET A 269 19.42 2.32 3.64
CA MET A 269 20.09 3.37 2.86
C MET A 269 21.45 3.74 3.50
N SER A 270 21.49 3.93 4.82
CA SER A 270 22.74 4.20 5.56
C SER A 270 23.76 3.06 5.43
N HIS A 271 23.31 1.81 5.42
CA HIS A 271 24.17 0.64 5.25
C HIS A 271 24.67 0.50 3.79
N ASN A 272 23.75 0.42 2.82
CA ASN A 272 24.07 0.24 1.39
C ASN A 272 24.83 1.45 0.84
N LEU A 273 24.23 2.64 0.88
CA LEU A 273 24.81 3.83 0.27
C LEU A 273 25.87 4.45 1.17
N GLY A 274 25.62 4.56 2.49
CA GLY A 274 26.61 5.12 3.41
C GLY A 274 27.86 4.24 3.55
N SER A 275 27.72 3.02 4.08
CA SER A 275 28.88 2.20 4.45
C SER A 275 29.53 1.40 3.32
N HIS A 276 28.84 1.09 2.21
CA HIS A 276 29.48 0.42 1.06
C HIS A 276 29.86 1.36 -0.08
N VAL A 277 29.03 2.37 -0.41
CA VAL A 277 29.27 3.24 -1.58
C VAL A 277 30.03 4.51 -1.19
N LEU A 278 29.47 5.36 -0.34
CA LEU A 278 30.05 6.65 0.03
C LEU A 278 31.36 6.48 0.82
N ALA A 279 31.44 5.51 1.74
CA ALA A 279 32.68 5.19 2.43
C ALA A 279 33.80 4.75 1.48
N ARG A 280 33.48 4.03 0.38
CA ARG A 280 34.44 3.67 -0.67
C ARG A 280 34.82 4.84 -1.56
N ILE A 281 33.90 5.75 -1.86
CA ILE A 281 34.22 6.97 -2.62
C ILE A 281 35.11 7.90 -1.79
N ALA A 282 34.93 7.93 -0.48
CA ALA A 282 35.80 8.67 0.44
C ALA A 282 37.20 8.03 0.57
N SER A 283 37.32 6.70 0.59
CA SER A 283 38.61 6.00 0.75
C SER A 283 39.37 5.72 -0.54
N ARG A 284 38.68 5.31 -1.62
CA ARG A 284 39.22 5.10 -2.99
C ARG A 284 39.04 6.31 -3.90
N GLY A 285 38.65 7.47 -3.36
CA GLY A 285 38.48 8.68 -4.16
C GLY A 285 39.76 8.99 -4.93
N VAL A 286 39.62 9.63 -6.10
CA VAL A 286 40.72 10.00 -7.01
C VAL A 286 41.90 10.69 -6.29
N MET A 287 41.60 11.27 -5.12
CA MET A 287 42.54 11.62 -4.04
C MET A 287 43.74 10.68 -3.82
N GLU A 288 43.66 9.36 -3.88
CA GLU A 288 44.87 8.54 -3.62
C GLU A 288 45.94 8.68 -4.74
N GLN A 289 45.54 9.11 -5.94
CA GLN A 289 46.45 9.48 -7.03
C GLN A 289 46.60 11.01 -7.23
N THR A 290 45.66 11.83 -6.73
CA THR A 290 45.66 13.30 -6.92
C THR A 290 45.85 14.16 -5.66
N GLN A 291 45.85 13.62 -4.43
CA GLN A 291 46.04 14.44 -3.21
C GLN A 291 47.37 15.19 -3.20
N ASN A 292 48.40 14.64 -3.84
CA ASN A 292 49.69 15.30 -3.96
C ASN A 292 49.77 16.30 -5.14
N LYS A 293 48.76 16.34 -6.03
CA LYS A 293 48.77 17.18 -7.25
C LYS A 293 47.62 18.18 -7.25
N GLY A 294 47.85 19.34 -6.66
CA GLY A 294 46.90 20.46 -6.73
C GLY A 294 46.64 20.90 -8.18
N VAL A 295 45.59 21.71 -8.40
CA VAL A 295 45.21 22.22 -9.73
C VAL A 295 46.39 22.86 -10.48
N SER A 296 47.29 23.54 -9.76
CA SER A 296 48.54 24.10 -10.28
C SER A 296 49.48 23.05 -10.89
N GLU A 297 49.60 21.86 -10.28
CA GLU A 297 50.41 20.77 -10.82
C GLU A 297 49.77 20.09 -12.01
N ILE A 298 48.44 19.98 -12.04
CA ILE A 298 47.72 19.42 -13.20
C ILE A 298 47.85 20.36 -14.40
N LEU A 299 47.71 21.67 -14.19
CA LEU A 299 48.05 22.68 -15.20
C LEU A 299 49.53 22.57 -15.62
N GLY A 300 50.45 22.43 -14.66
CA GLY A 300 51.87 22.19 -14.92
C GLY A 300 52.14 20.92 -15.75
N MET A 301 51.38 19.84 -15.54
CA MET A 301 51.40 18.64 -16.36
C MET A 301 50.81 18.89 -17.75
N MET A 302 49.73 19.66 -17.90
CA MET A 302 49.20 20.04 -19.22
C MET A 302 50.21 20.85 -20.05
N TYR A 303 51.11 21.61 -19.43
CA TYR A 303 52.22 22.27 -20.12
C TYR A 303 53.42 21.35 -20.39
N LYS A 304 53.83 20.52 -19.41
CA LYS A 304 55.05 19.68 -19.50
C LYS A 304 54.84 18.35 -20.23
N LYS A 305 53.63 17.80 -20.18
CA LYS A 305 53.20 16.52 -20.73
C LYS A 305 51.72 16.58 -21.16
N PRO A 306 51.41 17.22 -22.29
CA PRO A 306 50.04 17.61 -22.63
C PRO A 306 49.02 16.46 -22.60
N ASP A 307 49.39 15.27 -23.06
CA ASP A 307 48.43 14.16 -23.16
C ASP A 307 48.17 13.47 -21.81
N GLU A 308 49.19 13.30 -20.96
CA GLU A 308 48.98 12.85 -19.57
C GLU A 308 48.10 13.85 -18.79
N GLY A 309 48.40 15.16 -18.90
CA GLY A 309 47.62 16.21 -18.25
C GLY A 309 46.18 16.29 -18.76
N ARG A 310 45.96 16.14 -20.07
CA ARG A 310 44.61 16.10 -20.68
C ARG A 310 43.82 14.86 -20.26
N ASN A 311 44.46 13.70 -20.13
CA ASN A 311 43.78 12.48 -19.69
C ASN A 311 43.37 12.58 -18.22
N LEU A 312 44.28 13.02 -17.34
CA LEU A 312 43.96 13.26 -15.92
C LEU A 312 42.83 14.28 -15.75
N ALA A 313 42.85 15.38 -16.51
CA ALA A 313 41.78 16.37 -16.49
C ALA A 313 40.42 15.80 -16.95
N LYS A 314 40.41 14.93 -17.98
CA LYS A 314 39.18 14.22 -18.41
C LYS A 314 38.66 13.29 -17.32
N GLU A 315 39.54 12.51 -16.67
CA GLU A 315 39.16 11.60 -15.60
C GLU A 315 38.54 12.34 -14.41
N MET A 316 39.12 13.47 -14.00
CA MET A 316 38.53 14.33 -12.96
C MET A 316 37.15 14.89 -13.36
N ILE A 317 36.97 15.30 -14.62
CA ILE A 317 35.67 15.78 -15.13
C ILE A 317 34.63 14.65 -15.12
N TYR A 318 34.99 13.43 -15.54
CA TYR A 318 34.08 12.29 -15.49
C TYR A 318 33.74 11.89 -14.05
N TRP A 319 34.72 11.80 -13.16
CA TRP A 319 34.50 11.50 -11.74
C TRP A 319 33.59 12.55 -11.08
N SER A 320 33.80 13.83 -11.38
CA SER A 320 32.93 14.91 -10.85
C SER A 320 31.48 14.77 -11.33
N LYS A 321 31.26 14.39 -12.59
CA LYS A 321 29.91 14.09 -13.12
C LYS A 321 29.29 12.84 -12.47
N ASP A 322 30.07 11.76 -12.32
CA ASP A 322 29.62 10.53 -11.66
C ASP A 322 29.24 10.79 -10.19
N ALA A 323 29.98 11.66 -9.49
CA ALA A 323 29.67 12.09 -8.14
C ALA A 323 28.41 12.96 -8.05
N GLN A 324 28.16 13.85 -9.02
CA GLN A 324 26.91 14.63 -9.12
C GLN A 324 25.70 13.72 -9.37
N LEU A 325 25.82 12.72 -10.25
CA LEU A 325 24.77 11.73 -10.50
C LEU A 325 24.44 10.93 -9.22
N LEU A 326 25.46 10.47 -8.48
CA LEU A 326 25.24 9.79 -7.21
C LEU A 326 24.62 10.71 -6.16
N ALA A 327 25.01 11.99 -6.07
CA ALA A 327 24.42 12.94 -5.13
C ALA A 327 22.92 13.13 -5.42
N LEU A 328 22.54 13.27 -6.70
CA LEU A 328 21.14 13.33 -7.13
C LEU A 328 20.38 12.03 -6.80
N TYR A 329 21.01 10.86 -7.02
CA TYR A 329 20.44 9.56 -6.65
C TYR A 329 20.20 9.46 -5.14
N VAL A 330 21.17 9.86 -4.32
CA VAL A 330 21.07 9.90 -2.86
C VAL A 330 19.98 10.87 -2.39
N GLN A 331 19.82 12.03 -3.03
CA GLN A 331 18.74 12.96 -2.72
C GLN A 331 17.37 12.33 -3.02
N GLN A 332 17.15 11.86 -4.24
CA GLN A 332 15.90 11.21 -4.65
C GLN A 332 15.57 9.97 -3.80
N ARG A 333 16.60 9.25 -3.33
CA ARG A 333 16.47 8.16 -2.36
C ARG A 333 15.89 8.66 -1.02
N MET A 334 16.35 9.80 -0.52
CA MET A 334 15.79 10.43 0.69
C MET A 334 14.35 10.90 0.46
N ASP A 335 14.07 11.52 -0.69
CA ASP A 335 12.72 11.96 -1.06
C ASP A 335 11.74 10.78 -1.12
N PHE A 336 12.18 9.63 -1.64
CA PHE A 336 11.39 8.39 -1.64
C PHE A 336 11.13 7.84 -0.24
N ILE A 337 12.13 7.90 0.66
CA ILE A 337 11.97 7.50 2.07
C ILE A 337 10.98 8.43 2.79
N ALA A 338 11.08 9.74 2.54
CA ALA A 338 10.15 10.73 3.08
C ALA A 338 8.72 10.47 2.56
N GLN A 339 8.54 10.19 1.27
CA GLN A 339 7.25 9.88 0.68
C GLN A 339 6.68 8.58 1.28
N VAL A 340 7.33 7.42 1.12
CA VAL A 340 6.79 6.11 1.53
C VAL A 340 6.45 5.99 3.02
N SER A 341 7.05 6.84 3.87
CA SER A 341 6.77 6.93 5.30
C SER A 341 5.70 7.96 5.70
N SER A 342 5.36 8.92 4.83
CA SER A 342 4.38 9.99 5.11
C SER A 342 3.08 9.85 4.32
N GLU A 343 3.17 9.62 3.01
CA GLU A 343 2.04 9.56 2.08
C GLU A 343 2.26 8.56 0.95
N TRP A 344 1.16 8.01 0.45
CA TRP A 344 1.18 7.08 -0.67
C TRP A 344 0.49 7.75 -1.85
N PRO A 345 1.22 8.06 -2.95
CA PRO A 345 0.64 8.80 -4.06
C PRO A 345 -0.45 7.95 -4.73
N ALA A 346 -1.66 8.49 -4.76
CA ALA A 346 -2.79 7.89 -5.48
C ALA A 346 -2.64 8.00 -7.01
N TRP A 347 -1.75 8.88 -7.48
CA TRP A 347 -1.43 9.08 -8.89
C TRP A 347 -0.18 8.28 -9.32
N THR A 348 -0.03 8.10 -10.63
CA THR A 348 1.11 7.42 -11.27
C THR A 348 1.58 8.20 -12.49
N GLU A 349 2.86 8.11 -12.82
CA GLU A 349 3.44 8.65 -14.06
C GLU A 349 3.81 7.51 -15.02
N PRO A 350 3.56 7.65 -16.34
CA PRO A 350 4.03 6.67 -17.33
C PRO A 350 5.55 6.74 -17.48
N ALA A 351 6.24 5.61 -17.32
CA ALA A 351 7.69 5.51 -17.46
C ALA A 351 8.09 4.23 -18.20
N TYR A 352 9.03 4.32 -19.13
CA TYR A 352 9.55 3.18 -19.85
C TYR A 352 10.54 2.38 -18.99
N LEU A 353 10.38 1.05 -18.94
CA LEU A 353 11.23 0.15 -18.16
C LEU A 353 12.71 0.32 -18.55
N LEU A 354 13.05 0.24 -19.84
CA LEU A 354 14.44 0.35 -20.27
C LEU A 354 14.91 1.81 -20.30
N LYS A 355 14.23 2.69 -21.04
CA LYS A 355 14.68 4.08 -21.28
C LYS A 355 14.70 4.96 -20.04
N ASN A 356 13.76 4.79 -19.10
CA ASN A 356 13.69 5.61 -17.89
C ASN A 356 14.27 4.90 -16.67
N LEU A 357 13.79 3.70 -16.31
CA LEU A 357 14.20 3.04 -15.06
C LEU A 357 15.57 2.37 -15.20
N VAL A 358 15.69 1.34 -16.04
CA VAL A 358 16.93 0.54 -16.13
C VAL A 358 18.10 1.42 -16.59
N ARG A 359 17.94 2.24 -17.61
CA ARG A 359 18.98 3.19 -18.05
C ARG A 359 19.31 4.23 -16.97
N GLY A 360 18.32 4.70 -16.20
CA GLY A 360 18.52 5.61 -15.08
C GLY A 360 19.34 5.00 -13.93
N PHE A 361 19.11 3.72 -13.64
CA PHE A 361 19.91 2.93 -12.70
C PHE A 361 21.31 2.66 -13.25
N LEU A 362 21.41 2.23 -14.52
CA LEU A 362 22.67 1.95 -15.18
C LEU A 362 23.58 3.20 -15.28
N TYR A 363 23.05 4.42 -15.31
CA TYR A 363 23.87 5.64 -15.24
C TYR A 363 24.58 5.86 -13.89
N GLN A 364 24.23 5.13 -12.83
CA GLN A 364 24.80 5.31 -11.49
C GLN A 364 26.15 4.59 -11.34
N LYS A 365 27.15 5.03 -12.11
CA LYS A 365 28.49 4.41 -12.16
C LYS A 365 29.13 4.19 -10.79
N HIS A 366 29.10 5.19 -9.91
CA HIS A 366 29.66 5.03 -8.56
C HIS A 366 28.84 4.10 -7.67
N LEU A 367 27.51 4.07 -7.79
CA LEU A 367 26.66 3.11 -7.08
C LEU A 367 27.06 1.68 -7.50
N LEU A 368 27.00 1.40 -8.80
CA LEU A 368 27.19 0.06 -9.35
C LEU A 368 28.63 -0.47 -9.17
N ASN A 369 29.65 0.41 -9.21
CA ASN A 369 31.04 0.02 -8.96
C ASN A 369 31.36 -0.25 -7.48
N PHE A 370 30.52 0.17 -6.53
CA PHE A 370 30.85 0.06 -5.09
C PHE A 370 29.83 -0.71 -4.24
N ILE A 371 28.61 -0.94 -4.74
CA ILE A 371 27.54 -1.68 -4.04
C ILE A 371 27.91 -3.13 -3.68
N ALA A 372 28.71 -3.79 -4.54
CA ALA A 372 29.19 -5.17 -4.37
C ALA A 372 30.74 -5.28 -4.33
N ALA A 373 31.44 -4.16 -4.12
CA ALA A 373 32.90 -4.14 -4.11
C ALA A 373 33.53 -4.68 -2.80
N SER A 374 32.75 -5.27 -1.89
CA SER A 374 33.31 -6.06 -0.76
C SER A 374 33.59 -7.50 -1.18
N GLU A 375 32.95 -7.89 -2.27
CA GLU A 375 32.95 -9.17 -2.95
C GLU A 375 33.74 -9.06 -4.28
N GLU A 376 34.57 -8.02 -4.41
CA GLU A 376 35.45 -7.72 -5.56
C GLU A 376 34.74 -7.59 -6.93
N LEU A 377 33.43 -7.32 -6.90
CA LEU A 377 32.60 -7.05 -8.08
C LEU A 377 32.55 -5.55 -8.43
N GLY A 378 32.62 -5.25 -9.73
CA GLY A 378 32.41 -3.92 -10.32
C GLY A 378 31.43 -3.97 -11.49
N ALA A 379 30.95 -2.81 -11.99
CA ALA A 379 29.95 -2.78 -13.03
C ALA A 379 30.55 -2.90 -14.44
N ARG A 380 30.11 -3.88 -15.24
CA ARG A 380 30.71 -4.16 -16.56
C ARG A 380 30.71 -2.96 -17.48
N LEU A 381 29.58 -2.26 -17.56
CA LEU A 381 29.33 -1.11 -18.43
C LEU A 381 30.33 0.04 -18.23
N PHE A 382 31.04 0.04 -17.10
CA PHE A 382 32.01 1.08 -16.73
C PHE A 382 33.44 0.58 -16.61
N HIS A 383 33.74 -0.66 -17.00
CA HIS A 383 35.13 -1.05 -17.24
C HIS A 383 35.69 -0.19 -18.39
N PRO A 384 36.75 0.61 -18.14
CA PRO A 384 37.31 1.46 -19.18
C PRO A 384 37.95 0.57 -20.25
N ARG A 385 37.46 0.70 -21.48
CA ARG A 385 37.88 -0.05 -22.69
C ARG A 385 39.32 0.26 -23.16
N ARG A 386 40.26 0.63 -22.27
CA ARG A 386 41.54 1.28 -22.63
C ARG A 386 42.83 0.91 -21.91
N HIS A 387 42.83 0.26 -20.74
CA HIS A 387 44.09 -0.25 -20.17
C HIS A 387 43.88 -1.60 -19.47
N GLU A 388 44.46 -2.65 -20.04
CA GLU A 388 44.42 -4.03 -19.52
C GLU A 388 44.99 -4.14 -18.10
N GLU A 389 45.87 -3.22 -17.70
CA GLU A 389 46.53 -3.21 -16.40
C GLU A 389 45.56 -2.98 -15.22
N ASN A 390 44.46 -2.24 -15.43
CA ASN A 390 43.44 -2.00 -14.40
C ASN A 390 42.39 -3.12 -14.29
N LEU A 391 42.36 -4.09 -15.21
CA LEU A 391 41.46 -5.25 -15.11
C LEU A 391 41.83 -6.18 -13.94
N LYS A 392 43.04 -6.07 -13.40
CA LYS A 392 43.52 -6.85 -12.24
C LYS A 392 42.86 -6.50 -10.90
N GLN A 393 41.98 -5.48 -10.84
CA GLN A 393 41.41 -4.97 -9.59
C GLN A 393 40.03 -5.55 -9.22
N TYR A 394 39.40 -6.34 -10.09
CA TYR A 394 38.08 -6.93 -9.86
C TYR A 394 38.11 -8.42 -10.19
N ALA A 395 37.47 -9.24 -9.35
CA ALA A 395 37.37 -10.68 -9.54
C ALA A 395 36.31 -11.06 -10.59
N GLY A 396 35.33 -10.19 -10.82
CA GLY A 396 34.28 -10.36 -11.83
C GLY A 396 33.49 -9.08 -12.09
N ASP A 397 32.59 -9.13 -13.07
CA ASP A 397 31.76 -8.00 -13.50
C ASP A 397 30.26 -8.21 -13.27
N ILE A 398 29.53 -7.12 -13.00
CA ILE A 398 28.06 -7.12 -12.90
C ILE A 398 27.47 -6.79 -14.27
N ARG A 399 26.57 -7.63 -14.74
CA ARG A 399 25.87 -7.52 -16.03
C ARG A 399 24.36 -7.45 -15.80
N LEU A 400 23.66 -6.74 -16.69
CA LEU A 400 22.20 -6.58 -16.60
C LEU A 400 21.55 -6.96 -17.93
N HIS A 401 20.49 -7.76 -17.84
CA HIS A 401 19.73 -8.26 -18.98
C HIS A 401 18.24 -7.97 -18.75
N VAL A 402 17.51 -7.63 -19.82
CA VAL A 402 16.09 -7.30 -19.79
C VAL A 402 15.38 -8.00 -20.94
N PHE A 403 14.45 -8.89 -20.61
CA PHE A 403 13.75 -9.75 -21.56
C PHE A 403 12.23 -9.60 -21.45
N LEU A 404 11.53 -9.78 -22.58
CA LEU A 404 10.07 -9.93 -22.63
C LEU A 404 9.73 -11.41 -22.73
N ALA A 405 9.47 -12.04 -21.58
CA ALA A 405 9.14 -13.45 -21.52
C ALA A 405 7.65 -13.66 -21.86
N PRO A 406 7.32 -14.32 -22.98
CA PRO A 406 5.94 -14.72 -23.28
C PRO A 406 5.54 -15.94 -22.42
N GLU A 407 4.24 -16.14 -22.22
CA GLU A 407 3.64 -17.20 -21.38
C GLU A 407 4.27 -18.58 -21.60
N GLU A 408 4.52 -18.95 -22.86
CA GLU A 408 5.12 -20.22 -23.27
C GLU A 408 6.57 -20.42 -22.76
N VAL A 409 7.25 -19.35 -22.36
CA VAL A 409 8.66 -19.34 -21.94
C VAL A 409 8.81 -19.17 -20.43
N TRP A 410 7.82 -18.63 -19.73
CA TRP A 410 7.88 -18.43 -18.27
C TRP A 410 6.96 -19.33 -17.45
N ALA A 411 5.92 -19.93 -18.04
CA ALA A 411 4.96 -20.81 -17.36
C ALA A 411 5.32 -22.31 -17.39
N GLU A 412 6.53 -22.68 -17.83
CA GLU A 412 7.08 -24.04 -17.72
C GLU A 412 8.19 -24.08 -16.64
N PRO A 413 7.89 -24.41 -15.37
CA PRO A 413 8.87 -24.31 -14.29
C PRO A 413 9.86 -25.50 -14.34
N GLY A 414 11.11 -25.23 -14.75
CA GLY A 414 12.25 -26.13 -14.57
C GLY A 414 12.16 -27.52 -15.21
N GLY A 415 11.31 -27.70 -16.24
CA GLY A 415 10.93 -29.02 -16.76
C GLY A 415 11.65 -29.47 -18.04
N ALA A 416 11.54 -28.70 -19.13
CA ALA A 416 11.84 -29.20 -20.48
C ALA A 416 13.22 -28.80 -21.04
N PHE A 417 13.78 -27.66 -20.63
CA PHE A 417 14.98 -27.06 -21.24
C PHE A 417 16.26 -27.14 -20.39
N HIS A 418 16.28 -27.98 -19.34
CA HIS A 418 17.52 -28.47 -18.73
C HIS A 418 18.25 -29.43 -19.69
N ARG A 419 18.74 -28.90 -20.82
CA ARG A 419 19.78 -29.54 -21.62
C ARG A 419 21.00 -29.73 -20.73
N LYS A 420 21.78 -30.77 -20.99
CA LYS A 420 23.15 -30.85 -20.46
C LYS A 420 23.86 -29.57 -20.87
N GLU A 421 24.47 -28.88 -19.91
CA GLU A 421 25.19 -27.63 -20.14
C GLU A 421 26.15 -27.81 -21.32
N GLU A 422 25.95 -27.01 -22.37
CA GLU A 422 26.89 -26.95 -23.50
C GLU A 422 28.20 -26.34 -22.95
N PRO A 423 29.35 -27.06 -22.98
CA PRO A 423 30.55 -26.61 -22.28
C PRO A 423 30.98 -25.20 -22.68
N GLY A 424 31.04 -24.30 -21.70
CA GLY A 424 31.43 -22.89 -21.89
C GLY A 424 30.27 -21.91 -22.11
N ARG A 425 29.02 -22.39 -22.17
CA ARG A 425 27.82 -21.54 -22.28
C ARG A 425 27.29 -21.13 -20.90
N THR A 426 26.88 -19.87 -20.72
CA THR A 426 26.27 -19.43 -19.46
C THR A 426 24.79 -19.83 -19.34
N ALA A 427 24.28 -19.84 -18.12
CA ALA A 427 22.86 -20.08 -17.87
C ALA A 427 21.97 -18.99 -18.50
N VAL A 428 22.44 -17.73 -18.52
CA VAL A 428 21.71 -16.61 -19.16
C VAL A 428 21.76 -16.69 -20.68
N GLU A 429 22.89 -17.12 -21.27
CA GLU A 429 22.98 -17.39 -22.71
C GLU A 429 22.07 -18.54 -23.15
N SER A 430 21.87 -19.53 -22.28
CA SER A 430 20.92 -20.63 -22.51
C SER A 430 19.47 -20.12 -22.44
N ARG A 431 19.16 -19.29 -21.44
CA ARG A 431 17.84 -18.65 -21.30
C ARG A 431 17.51 -17.70 -22.45
N LEU A 432 18.50 -16.96 -22.97
CA LEU A 432 18.36 -16.15 -24.17
C LEU A 432 17.96 -17.03 -25.38
N ASP A 433 18.58 -18.20 -25.55
CA ASP A 433 18.21 -19.15 -26.60
C ASP A 433 16.76 -19.63 -26.47
N ASP A 434 16.27 -19.91 -25.26
CA ASP A 434 14.87 -20.32 -25.05
C ASP A 434 13.89 -19.22 -25.46
N ILE A 435 14.21 -17.95 -25.13
CA ILE A 435 13.43 -16.77 -25.57
C ILE A 435 13.48 -16.62 -27.09
N LEU A 436 14.66 -16.74 -27.71
CA LEU A 436 14.85 -16.57 -29.15
C LEU A 436 14.28 -17.73 -29.98
N ARG A 437 14.01 -18.90 -29.39
CA ARG A 437 13.51 -20.11 -30.07
C ARG A 437 12.01 -20.37 -29.90
N CYS A 438 11.33 -19.66 -29.01
CA CYS A 438 9.93 -19.90 -28.69
C CYS A 438 9.02 -18.81 -29.31
N PRO A 439 8.51 -18.99 -30.53
CA PRO A 439 7.51 -18.08 -31.10
C PRO A 439 6.23 -18.13 -30.25
N PRO A 440 5.71 -16.99 -29.79
CA PRO A 440 4.43 -16.96 -29.07
C PRO A 440 3.31 -17.62 -29.88
N LYS A 441 2.44 -18.39 -29.24
CA LYS A 441 1.36 -19.16 -29.93
C LYS A 441 0.49 -18.27 -30.81
N PHE A 442 0.34 -16.99 -30.45
CA PHE A 442 -0.33 -15.97 -31.24
C PHE A 442 0.17 -15.86 -32.70
N TYR A 443 1.49 -15.94 -32.94
CA TYR A 443 2.04 -15.93 -34.31
C TYR A 443 1.79 -17.25 -35.04
N LEU A 444 1.73 -18.36 -34.30
CA LEU A 444 1.42 -19.69 -34.86
C LEU A 444 -0.05 -19.80 -35.28
N GLU A 445 -0.97 -19.19 -34.52
CA GLU A 445 -2.42 -19.24 -34.75
C GLU A 445 -2.87 -18.31 -35.88
N ASN A 446 -2.21 -17.16 -36.07
CA ASN A 446 -2.54 -16.21 -37.14
C ASN A 446 -1.81 -16.50 -38.47
N GLY A 447 -0.98 -17.54 -38.55
CA GLY A 447 -0.21 -17.90 -39.75
C GLY A 447 0.98 -16.98 -40.07
N ASP A 448 1.16 -15.90 -39.32
CA ASP A 448 2.16 -14.84 -39.56
C ASP A 448 3.55 -15.20 -38.98
N ARG A 449 4.11 -16.32 -39.42
CA ARG A 449 5.46 -16.75 -38.99
C ARG A 449 6.58 -15.89 -39.58
N GLU A 450 6.36 -15.25 -40.72
CA GLU A 450 7.39 -14.48 -41.42
C GLU A 450 7.65 -13.10 -40.78
N SER A 451 6.70 -12.55 -40.02
CA SER A 451 6.90 -11.28 -39.28
C SER A 451 7.57 -11.43 -37.91
N TRP A 452 7.69 -12.66 -37.38
CA TRP A 452 8.25 -12.88 -36.05
C TRP A 452 9.77 -12.69 -36.02
N ASN A 453 10.19 -11.51 -35.56
CA ASN A 453 11.57 -11.26 -35.15
C ASN A 453 11.75 -11.58 -33.65
N PRO A 454 12.49 -12.63 -33.26
CA PRO A 454 12.69 -13.00 -31.86
C PRO A 454 13.43 -11.91 -31.05
N TRP A 455 14.24 -11.07 -31.69
CA TRP A 455 14.94 -9.96 -31.02
C TRP A 455 14.00 -8.88 -30.47
N ASN A 456 12.74 -8.84 -30.91
CA ASN A 456 11.70 -8.01 -30.29
C ASN A 456 11.48 -8.35 -28.79
N HIS A 457 11.95 -9.51 -28.33
CA HIS A 457 11.85 -9.95 -26.95
C HIS A 457 13.10 -9.62 -26.11
N VAL A 458 14.13 -9.01 -26.69
CA VAL A 458 15.40 -8.66 -26.03
C VAL A 458 15.53 -7.14 -25.94
N LEU A 459 15.13 -6.58 -24.80
CA LEU A 459 15.26 -5.14 -24.55
C LEU A 459 16.71 -4.76 -24.23
N LEU A 460 17.41 -5.61 -23.48
CA LEU A 460 18.83 -5.44 -23.17
C LEU A 460 19.48 -6.82 -22.97
N TYR A 461 20.62 -7.05 -23.62
CA TYR A 461 21.49 -8.18 -23.40
C TYR A 461 22.93 -7.67 -23.28
N THR A 462 23.63 -8.10 -22.23
CA THR A 462 25.01 -7.65 -21.96
C THR A 462 25.98 -8.83 -22.08
N PRO A 463 26.52 -9.12 -23.28
CA PRO A 463 27.35 -10.31 -23.51
C PRO A 463 28.70 -10.26 -22.78
N LYS A 464 29.32 -11.44 -22.59
CA LYS A 464 30.66 -11.59 -21.97
C LYS A 464 31.79 -10.90 -22.76
N ALA A 465 31.62 -10.72 -24.06
CA ALA A 465 32.47 -9.91 -24.93
C ALA A 465 31.61 -9.11 -25.91
N GLY A 466 32.04 -7.91 -26.31
CA GLY A 466 31.26 -7.00 -27.15
C GLY A 466 30.65 -5.82 -26.40
N ASP A 467 29.82 -5.04 -27.10
CA ASP A 467 28.97 -3.99 -26.54
C ASP A 467 27.59 -4.56 -26.16
N PRO A 468 26.80 -3.89 -25.30
CA PRO A 468 25.42 -4.32 -25.02
C PRO A 468 24.54 -4.24 -26.26
N GLU A 469 23.70 -5.24 -26.45
CA GLU A 469 22.73 -5.36 -27.54
C GLU A 469 21.30 -5.18 -27.00
N GLY A 470 20.35 -4.75 -27.83
CA GLY A 470 18.94 -4.65 -27.41
C GLY A 470 18.10 -3.70 -28.25
N GLU A 471 16.79 -3.94 -28.27
CA GLU A 471 15.82 -3.20 -29.09
C GLU A 471 14.96 -2.26 -28.23
N THR A 472 15.12 -0.95 -28.40
CA THR A 472 14.41 0.06 -27.59
C THR A 472 13.05 0.48 -28.14
N THR A 473 12.67 0.05 -29.35
CA THR A 473 11.34 0.30 -29.94
C THR A 473 10.23 -0.55 -29.31
N LYS A 474 10.58 -1.65 -28.63
CA LYS A 474 9.64 -2.56 -27.93
C LYS A 474 9.60 -2.36 -26.41
N ASP A 475 10.16 -1.24 -25.92
CA ASP A 475 10.24 -0.91 -24.50
C ASP A 475 8.86 -0.85 -23.82
N VAL A 476 8.81 -1.28 -22.57
CA VAL A 476 7.56 -1.52 -21.83
C VAL A 476 7.20 -0.31 -20.97
N LEU A 477 6.00 0.23 -21.18
CA LEU A 477 5.49 1.34 -20.38
C LEU A 477 4.88 0.83 -19.06
N LEU A 478 5.38 1.39 -17.95
CA LEU A 478 4.97 1.15 -16.57
C LEU A 478 4.25 2.39 -16.03
N ALA A 479 3.34 2.23 -15.07
CA ALA A 479 2.75 3.33 -14.31
C ALA A 479 3.39 3.37 -12.92
N ILE A 480 4.31 4.31 -12.70
CA ILE A 480 5.08 4.41 -11.46
C ILE A 480 4.41 5.39 -10.48
N PRO A 481 4.00 4.96 -9.27
CA PRO A 481 3.46 5.87 -8.27
C PRO A 481 4.49 6.89 -7.81
N GLY A 482 4.14 8.18 -7.76
CA GLY A 482 5.07 9.24 -7.36
C GLY A 482 6.14 9.59 -8.40
N GLY A 483 6.02 9.08 -9.64
CA GLY A 483 6.89 9.47 -10.75
C GLY A 483 8.36 9.12 -10.55
N VAL A 484 9.25 10.08 -10.82
CA VAL A 484 10.72 9.93 -10.66
C VAL A 484 11.12 9.49 -9.25
N VAL A 485 10.41 9.95 -8.21
CA VAL A 485 10.66 9.51 -6.82
C VAL A 485 10.31 8.03 -6.66
N GLY A 486 9.26 7.56 -7.33
CA GLY A 486 8.87 6.16 -7.35
C GLY A 486 9.84 5.21 -8.08
N TYR A 487 10.74 5.71 -8.95
CA TYR A 487 11.80 4.88 -9.54
C TYR A 487 12.69 4.25 -8.46
N HIS A 488 12.88 4.95 -7.33
CA HIS A 488 13.66 4.45 -6.20
C HIS A 488 13.02 3.24 -5.50
N ALA A 489 11.73 2.97 -5.68
CA ALA A 489 11.12 1.71 -5.29
C ALA A 489 11.71 0.55 -6.12
N PHE A 490 11.72 0.68 -7.44
CA PHE A 490 12.31 -0.34 -8.33
C PHE A 490 13.82 -0.51 -8.06
N TYR A 491 14.54 0.59 -7.85
CA TYR A 491 15.97 0.54 -7.55
C TYR A 491 16.28 -0.14 -6.21
N VAL A 492 15.42 -0.07 -5.18
CA VAL A 492 15.57 -0.89 -3.94
C VAL A 492 15.74 -2.35 -4.27
N ILE A 493 14.89 -2.84 -5.17
CA ILE A 493 14.78 -4.27 -5.46
C ILE A 493 16.05 -4.70 -6.18
N LEU A 494 16.53 -3.93 -7.16
CA LEU A 494 17.81 -4.16 -7.83
C LEU A 494 19.01 -4.07 -6.87
N GLU A 495 19.11 -3.02 -6.05
CA GLU A 495 20.19 -2.86 -5.06
C GLU A 495 20.27 -4.07 -4.11
N ASN A 496 19.13 -4.49 -3.59
CA ASN A 496 19.07 -5.60 -2.63
C ASN A 496 19.37 -6.94 -3.28
N ILE A 497 18.90 -7.19 -4.51
CA ILE A 497 19.22 -8.42 -5.27
C ILE A 497 20.71 -8.45 -5.58
N ILE A 498 21.29 -7.40 -6.17
CA ILE A 498 22.72 -7.32 -6.50
C ILE A 498 23.59 -7.58 -5.26
N ARG A 499 23.33 -6.87 -4.16
CA ARG A 499 24.11 -7.00 -2.92
C ARG A 499 23.96 -8.39 -2.28
N ASN A 500 22.75 -8.97 -2.30
CA ASN A 500 22.52 -10.31 -1.74
C ASN A 500 23.18 -11.39 -2.59
N ALA A 501 23.04 -11.32 -3.92
CA ALA A 501 23.64 -12.24 -4.88
C ALA A 501 25.17 -12.22 -4.77
N ALA A 502 25.77 -11.02 -4.73
CA ALA A 502 27.21 -10.84 -4.51
C ALA A 502 27.67 -11.51 -3.21
N LYS A 503 27.05 -11.15 -2.07
CA LYS A 503 27.49 -11.57 -0.74
C LYS A 503 27.20 -13.03 -0.39
N HIS A 504 26.17 -13.62 -0.99
CA HIS A 504 25.67 -14.94 -0.58
C HIS A 504 25.76 -16.02 -1.65
N GLY A 505 25.73 -15.66 -2.93
CA GLY A 505 26.02 -16.52 -4.08
C GLY A 505 27.46 -16.36 -4.56
N PHE A 506 27.78 -15.24 -5.23
CA PHE A 506 29.05 -15.02 -5.92
C PHE A 506 30.28 -15.26 -5.03
N ALA A 507 30.34 -14.62 -3.85
CA ALA A 507 31.46 -14.75 -2.91
C ALA A 507 31.62 -16.16 -2.27
N LYS A 508 30.81 -17.14 -2.69
CA LYS A 508 30.88 -18.56 -2.26
C LYS A 508 30.91 -19.55 -3.42
N GLY A 509 30.86 -19.09 -4.67
CA GLY A 509 30.83 -19.93 -5.87
C GLY A 509 31.99 -19.61 -6.81
N ASP A 510 32.11 -20.40 -7.86
CA ASP A 510 33.19 -20.30 -8.87
C ASP A 510 32.79 -19.45 -10.10
N ALA A 511 31.78 -18.60 -9.97
CA ALA A 511 31.32 -17.74 -11.06
C ALA A 511 32.32 -16.60 -11.32
N ASP A 512 32.60 -16.30 -12.59
CA ASP A 512 33.47 -15.18 -12.99
C ASP A 512 32.71 -13.86 -13.23
N HIS A 513 31.38 -13.88 -13.08
CA HIS A 513 30.52 -12.70 -13.22
C HIS A 513 29.17 -12.85 -12.50
N LEU A 514 28.55 -11.72 -12.18
CA LEU A 514 27.19 -11.63 -11.65
C LEU A 514 26.24 -11.09 -12.73
N ASP A 515 25.43 -11.97 -13.31
CA ASP A 515 24.31 -11.55 -14.14
C ASP A 515 23.09 -11.25 -13.28
N ILE A 516 22.41 -10.14 -13.57
CA ILE A 516 21.07 -9.83 -13.09
C ILE A 516 20.14 -9.84 -14.31
N VAL A 517 19.03 -10.58 -14.22
CA VAL A 517 18.04 -10.71 -15.28
C VAL A 517 16.71 -10.14 -14.82
N ILE A 518 16.11 -9.28 -15.63
CA ILE A 518 14.77 -8.71 -15.46
C ILE A 518 13.87 -9.27 -16.57
N GLU A 519 12.92 -10.13 -16.23
CA GLU A 519 11.89 -10.60 -17.14
C GLU A 519 10.59 -9.80 -16.94
N VAL A 520 10.03 -9.27 -18.03
CA VAL A 520 8.63 -8.85 -18.08
C VAL A 520 7.82 -10.06 -18.53
N CYS A 521 7.18 -10.74 -17.58
CA CYS A 521 6.31 -11.88 -17.86
C CYS A 521 4.97 -11.37 -18.40
N TYR A 522 4.64 -11.75 -19.64
CA TYR A 522 3.38 -11.35 -20.28
C TYR A 522 2.65 -12.53 -20.93
N SER A 523 1.34 -12.38 -21.05
CA SER A 523 0.47 -13.24 -21.84
C SER A 523 -0.19 -12.39 -22.93
N SER A 524 -0.31 -12.94 -24.14
CA SER A 524 -1.13 -12.36 -25.22
C SER A 524 -2.63 -12.58 -24.99
N ARG A 525 -2.99 -13.58 -24.18
CA ARG A 525 -4.38 -14.03 -23.92
C ARG A 525 -4.94 -13.45 -22.62
N GLN A 526 -4.11 -13.33 -21.60
CA GLN A 526 -4.52 -12.89 -20.27
C GLN A 526 -3.98 -11.50 -19.94
N ARG A 527 -4.89 -10.56 -19.67
CA ARG A 527 -4.54 -9.27 -19.07
C ARG A 527 -4.34 -9.49 -17.58
N VAL A 528 -3.09 -9.44 -17.12
CA VAL A 528 -2.76 -9.44 -15.69
C VAL A 528 -3.37 -8.20 -15.04
N HIS A 529 -4.12 -8.41 -13.95
CA HIS A 529 -4.66 -7.33 -13.13
C HIS A 529 -4.22 -7.48 -11.67
N ILE A 530 -4.23 -6.41 -10.89
CA ILE A 530 -4.17 -6.51 -9.43
C ILE A 530 -5.33 -5.74 -8.80
N ARG A 531 -5.76 -6.16 -7.61
CA ARG A 531 -6.72 -5.39 -6.80
C ARG A 531 -6.00 -4.23 -6.11
N ALA A 532 -6.25 -3.01 -6.54
CA ALA A 532 -5.76 -1.78 -5.91
C ALA A 532 -6.37 -1.57 -4.51
N ALA A 533 -5.83 -0.64 -3.72
CA ALA A 533 -6.31 -0.37 -2.35
C ALA A 533 -7.80 0.00 -2.25
N ASN A 534 -8.41 0.53 -3.32
CA ASN A 534 -9.84 0.84 -3.41
C ASN A 534 -10.71 -0.32 -3.93
N GLY A 535 -10.17 -1.54 -3.99
CA GLY A 535 -10.87 -2.74 -4.46
C GLY A 535 -10.99 -2.87 -5.99
N ARG A 536 -10.63 -1.86 -6.78
CA ARG A 536 -10.69 -1.94 -8.24
C ARG A 536 -9.61 -2.86 -8.80
N ARG A 537 -9.95 -3.65 -9.84
CA ARG A 537 -8.96 -4.32 -10.68
C ARG A 537 -8.29 -3.29 -11.57
N VAL A 538 -6.96 -3.21 -11.52
CA VAL A 538 -6.12 -2.34 -12.35
C VAL A 538 -5.13 -3.19 -13.13
N PRO A 539 -4.85 -2.90 -14.42
CA PRO A 539 -3.94 -3.70 -15.21
C PRO A 539 -2.51 -3.58 -14.68
N ALA A 540 -1.75 -4.66 -14.75
CA ALA A 540 -0.37 -4.75 -14.25
C ALA A 540 0.53 -5.55 -15.19
N TRP A 541 1.84 -5.41 -15.00
CA TRP A 541 2.86 -6.32 -15.49
C TRP A 541 3.33 -7.19 -14.33
N LEU A 542 3.60 -8.47 -14.60
CA LEU A 542 4.37 -9.31 -13.69
C LEU A 542 5.85 -9.15 -14.03
N LEU A 543 6.65 -8.67 -13.09
CA LEU A 543 8.10 -8.61 -13.23
C LEU A 543 8.74 -9.72 -12.40
N ARG A 544 9.72 -10.41 -12.98
CA ARG A 544 10.56 -11.40 -12.31
C ARG A 544 12.01 -10.95 -12.40
N ILE A 545 12.70 -10.82 -11.26
CA ILE A 545 14.11 -10.41 -11.21
C ILE A 545 14.92 -11.48 -10.48
N TYR A 546 15.99 -11.97 -11.09
CA TYR A 546 16.84 -13.03 -10.57
C TYR A 546 18.32 -12.82 -10.91
N ASP A 547 19.19 -13.60 -10.28
CA ASP A 547 20.63 -13.60 -10.52
C ASP A 547 21.14 -14.98 -11.00
N ASN A 548 22.41 -15.11 -11.39
CA ASN A 548 23.01 -16.36 -11.88
C ASN A 548 23.76 -17.20 -10.82
N VAL A 549 23.78 -16.81 -9.55
CA VAL A 549 24.64 -17.42 -8.49
C VAL A 549 23.88 -17.94 -7.26
N SER A 550 22.66 -17.47 -7.01
CA SER A 550 21.87 -17.78 -5.82
C SER A 550 21.03 -19.06 -6.00
N PHE A 551 21.66 -20.22 -6.23
CA PHE A 551 20.95 -21.47 -6.51
C PHE A 551 19.91 -21.87 -5.43
N VAL A 552 18.72 -22.27 -5.89
CA VAL A 552 17.60 -22.71 -5.04
C VAL A 552 17.71 -24.21 -4.76
N ARG A 553 17.46 -24.60 -3.51
CA ARG A 553 17.56 -26.00 -3.07
C ARG A 553 16.52 -26.88 -3.75
N LYS A 554 16.96 -27.99 -4.35
CA LYS A 554 16.09 -29.12 -4.72
C LYS A 554 16.20 -30.31 -3.75
N LYS A 555 17.39 -30.65 -3.25
CA LYS A 555 17.64 -31.62 -2.15
C LYS A 555 18.96 -31.30 -1.43
N TYR A 556 19.05 -31.67 -0.16
CA TYR A 556 20.11 -31.34 0.81
C TYR A 556 21.57 -31.19 0.30
N GLY A 557 21.95 -29.99 -0.16
CA GLY A 557 23.34 -29.54 -0.27
C GLY A 557 23.75 -28.46 0.76
N ARG A 558 25.05 -28.12 0.81
CA ARG A 558 25.58 -26.89 1.43
C ARG A 558 25.55 -25.76 0.39
N GLY A 559 24.99 -24.60 0.75
CA GLY A 559 25.09 -23.36 -0.05
C GLY A 559 23.77 -22.86 -0.66
N GLU A 560 22.81 -23.76 -0.87
CA GLU A 560 21.55 -23.47 -1.55
C GLU A 560 20.55 -22.65 -0.70
N VAL A 561 19.67 -21.89 -1.36
CA VAL A 561 18.65 -21.05 -0.72
C VAL A 561 17.28 -21.77 -0.68
N PRO A 562 16.66 -21.95 0.52
CA PRO A 562 15.29 -22.46 0.62
C PRO A 562 14.25 -21.34 0.38
N LEU A 563 13.31 -21.57 -0.52
CA LEU A 563 12.20 -20.63 -0.77
C LEU A 563 11.20 -20.58 0.39
N TRP A 564 10.97 -21.71 1.06
CA TRP A 564 10.02 -21.88 2.15
C TRP A 564 10.61 -22.80 3.23
N GLY A 565 10.10 -22.69 4.46
CA GLY A 565 10.40 -23.59 5.56
C GLY A 565 9.89 -25.01 5.26
N GLU A 566 10.79 -25.98 5.30
CA GLU A 566 10.45 -27.41 5.11
C GLU A 566 10.24 -28.13 6.45
N ARG A 567 10.71 -27.55 7.57
CA ARG A 567 10.69 -28.13 8.92
C ARG A 567 10.37 -27.07 9.96
N ASP A 568 9.79 -27.49 11.09
CA ASP A 568 9.46 -26.59 12.19
C ASP A 568 10.69 -25.79 12.66
N GLY A 569 10.57 -24.46 12.59
CA GLY A 569 11.63 -23.51 12.96
C GLY A 569 12.57 -23.08 11.82
N GLU A 570 12.64 -23.80 10.69
CA GLU A 570 13.37 -23.33 9.50
C GLU A 570 12.54 -22.31 8.71
N LYS A 571 13.13 -21.15 8.37
CA LYS A 571 12.48 -20.09 7.58
C LYS A 571 13.20 -19.85 6.26
N GLY A 572 12.52 -20.15 5.17
CA GLY A 572 12.91 -19.79 3.81
C GLY A 572 12.69 -18.30 3.50
N ILE A 573 12.98 -17.90 2.27
CA ILE A 573 12.89 -16.49 1.85
C ILE A 573 11.45 -15.97 1.90
N ASN A 574 10.46 -16.76 1.46
CA ASN A 574 9.06 -16.36 1.54
C ASN A 574 8.56 -16.23 2.97
N ASP A 575 8.97 -17.11 3.90
CA ASP A 575 8.57 -16.97 5.30
C ASP A 575 9.10 -15.67 5.91
N ARG A 576 10.29 -15.22 5.48
CA ARG A 576 10.93 -13.97 5.93
C ARG A 576 10.28 -12.74 5.30
N LEU A 577 10.00 -12.76 3.99
CA LEU A 577 9.20 -11.73 3.31
C LEU A 577 7.80 -11.63 3.94
N GLY A 578 7.19 -12.76 4.27
CA GLY A 578 5.89 -12.86 4.89
C GLY A 578 5.78 -12.31 6.31
N LEU A 579 6.89 -11.97 6.97
CA LEU A 579 6.86 -11.41 8.32
C LEU A 579 6.28 -9.99 8.33
N SER A 580 5.54 -9.68 9.39
CA SER A 580 5.12 -8.30 9.64
C SER A 580 6.33 -7.40 9.85
N VAL A 581 6.22 -6.17 9.35
CA VAL A 581 7.20 -5.10 9.54
C VAL A 581 7.33 -4.70 11.02
N ILE A 582 6.30 -5.02 11.84
CA ILE A 582 6.25 -4.73 13.28
C ILE A 582 5.93 -5.99 14.08
N GLN A 583 6.73 -6.25 15.11
CA GLN A 583 6.48 -7.28 16.12
C GLN A 583 6.80 -6.73 17.52
N GLY A 584 5.90 -5.89 18.06
CA GLY A 584 6.15 -5.13 19.31
C GLY A 584 7.21 -4.02 19.18
N GLY A 585 7.80 -3.87 17.99
CA GLY A 585 8.85 -2.92 17.63
C GLY A 585 9.33 -3.21 16.21
N VAL A 586 10.31 -2.44 15.74
CA VAL A 586 10.98 -2.69 14.45
C VAL A 586 11.84 -3.95 14.58
N LYS A 587 11.63 -4.93 13.70
CA LYS A 587 12.46 -6.15 13.62
C LYS A 587 13.94 -5.77 13.44
N LYS A 588 14.91 -6.59 13.86
CA LYS A 588 16.36 -6.29 13.74
C LYS A 588 17.11 -7.12 12.67
N GLU A 589 16.40 -7.92 11.89
CA GLU A 589 16.93 -8.89 10.91
C GLU A 589 16.08 -8.92 9.63
N ASP A 590 16.62 -9.49 8.55
CA ASP A 590 16.00 -9.61 7.20
C ASP A 590 15.61 -8.28 6.53
N TRP A 591 16.29 -7.19 6.88
CA TRP A 591 15.87 -5.84 6.46
C TRP A 591 15.90 -5.58 4.97
N GLY A 592 16.81 -6.19 4.22
CA GLY A 592 16.81 -6.09 2.76
C GLY A 592 15.52 -6.66 2.14
N LEU A 593 15.03 -7.78 2.69
CA LEU A 593 13.75 -8.39 2.27
C LEU A 593 12.56 -7.50 2.67
N ALA A 594 12.60 -6.88 3.85
CA ALA A 594 11.57 -5.91 4.25
C ALA A 594 11.55 -4.67 3.34
N GLU A 595 12.72 -4.15 2.93
CA GLU A 595 12.85 -3.02 1.99
C GLU A 595 12.26 -3.37 0.62
N MET A 596 12.61 -4.55 0.08
CA MET A 596 12.06 -5.08 -1.18
C MET A 596 10.54 -5.23 -1.13
N LYS A 597 9.99 -5.73 -0.01
CA LYS A 597 8.55 -5.83 0.23
C LYS A 597 7.85 -4.47 0.28
N ILE A 598 8.44 -3.50 0.97
CA ILE A 598 7.91 -2.13 1.02
C ILE A 598 7.89 -1.52 -0.38
N ALA A 599 8.99 -1.66 -1.13
CA ALA A 599 9.13 -1.16 -2.48
C ALA A 599 8.16 -1.81 -3.48
N ALA A 600 8.03 -3.14 -3.47
CA ALA A 600 7.08 -3.86 -4.31
C ALA A 600 5.63 -3.50 -3.98
N GLY A 601 5.30 -3.33 -2.69
CA GLY A 601 3.97 -2.87 -2.28
C GLY A 601 3.68 -1.44 -2.73
N TYR A 602 4.69 -0.57 -2.69
CA TYR A 602 4.59 0.82 -3.18
C TYR A 602 4.32 0.85 -4.70
N LEU A 603 5.06 0.08 -5.50
CA LEU A 603 4.85 -0.05 -6.96
C LEU A 603 3.46 -0.58 -7.35
N GLN A 604 2.75 -1.21 -6.41
CA GLN A 604 1.39 -1.73 -6.56
C GLN A 604 0.30 -0.85 -5.91
N GLN A 605 0.65 0.28 -5.28
CA GLN A 605 -0.26 1.11 -4.48
C GLN A 605 -1.06 0.31 -3.40
N ARG A 606 -0.47 -0.74 -2.81
CA ARG A 606 -1.07 -1.71 -1.86
C ARG A 606 -1.58 -1.19 -0.50
N SER A 607 -1.14 -0.03 -0.03
CA SER A 607 -1.25 0.46 1.36
C SER A 607 -0.28 -0.17 2.38
N LEU A 608 0.00 0.58 3.46
CA LEU A 608 0.92 0.19 4.52
C LEU A 608 0.35 -0.90 5.43
N GLU A 609 -0.95 -0.88 5.67
CA GLU A 609 -1.67 -1.89 6.43
C GLU A 609 -1.58 -3.24 5.73
N HIS A 610 -1.68 -3.27 4.39
CA HIS A 610 -1.52 -4.47 3.59
C HIS A 610 -0.07 -5.00 3.63
N ILE A 611 0.93 -4.13 3.51
CA ILE A 611 2.34 -4.51 3.73
C ILE A 611 2.57 -5.06 5.15
N GLY A 612 1.89 -4.50 6.15
CA GLY A 612 1.97 -4.95 7.54
C GLY A 612 1.40 -6.36 7.79
N LYS A 613 0.63 -6.93 6.86
CA LYS A 613 0.00 -8.26 7.00
C LYS A 613 1.03 -9.40 6.98
N LEU A 614 0.56 -10.56 7.45
CA LEU A 614 1.28 -11.82 7.52
C LEU A 614 1.30 -12.56 6.16
N ALA A 615 2.05 -13.66 6.12
CA ALA A 615 2.65 -14.25 4.92
C ALA A 615 1.75 -14.36 3.68
N GLU A 616 0.59 -15.02 3.75
CA GLU A 616 -0.22 -15.31 2.55
C GLU A 616 -0.59 -14.07 1.74
N ALA A 617 -0.91 -12.94 2.39
CA ALA A 617 -1.24 -11.68 1.71
C ALA A 617 -0.03 -10.99 1.06
N VAL A 618 1.18 -11.45 1.37
CA VAL A 618 2.45 -10.85 0.95
C VAL A 618 3.12 -11.70 -0.12
N THR A 619 3.26 -13.01 0.11
CA THR A 619 4.02 -13.96 -0.71
C THR A 619 3.14 -14.99 -1.43
N GLY A 620 1.82 -14.95 -1.21
CA GLY A 620 0.90 -15.97 -1.69
C GLY A 620 1.02 -17.27 -0.90
N ARG A 621 0.33 -18.32 -1.37
CA ARG A 621 0.39 -19.66 -0.77
C ARG A 621 1.67 -20.40 -1.13
N LYS A 622 2.00 -21.42 -0.32
CA LYS A 622 3.15 -22.29 -0.56
C LYS A 622 2.88 -23.22 -1.74
N ILE A 623 3.91 -23.48 -2.56
CA ILE A 623 3.80 -24.32 -3.77
C ILE A 623 3.14 -25.68 -3.49
N SER A 624 3.48 -26.31 -2.36
CA SER A 624 2.95 -27.62 -1.95
C SER A 624 1.47 -27.62 -1.58
N GLU A 625 0.86 -26.46 -1.37
CA GLU A 625 -0.55 -26.27 -1.03
C GLU A 625 -1.40 -25.95 -2.27
N LEU A 626 -0.76 -25.70 -3.42
CA LEU A 626 -1.42 -25.44 -4.69
C LEU A 626 -1.47 -26.71 -5.57
N PRO A 627 -2.50 -26.88 -6.42
CA PRO A 627 -2.55 -28.00 -7.35
C PRO A 627 -1.34 -28.01 -8.30
N ARG A 628 -0.85 -29.21 -8.65
CA ARG A 628 0.34 -29.37 -9.51
C ARG A 628 0.09 -28.73 -10.88
N GLY A 629 0.98 -27.81 -11.27
CA GLY A 629 0.93 -27.11 -12.56
C GLY A 629 0.17 -25.78 -12.53
N GLU A 630 -0.46 -25.40 -11.41
CA GLU A 630 -1.25 -24.18 -11.33
C GLU A 630 -0.50 -22.97 -10.77
N LEU A 631 0.81 -23.04 -10.46
CA LEU A 631 1.48 -21.99 -9.70
C LEU A 631 1.40 -20.59 -10.32
N ASP A 632 1.70 -20.53 -11.61
CA ASP A 632 1.75 -19.31 -12.42
C ASP A 632 0.33 -18.89 -12.84
N MET A 633 -0.50 -19.88 -13.18
CA MET A 633 -1.92 -19.68 -13.49
C MET A 633 -2.72 -19.19 -12.27
N GLU A 634 -2.38 -19.59 -11.04
CA GLU A 634 -3.08 -19.14 -9.84
C GLU A 634 -2.66 -17.72 -9.46
N MET A 635 -1.41 -17.31 -9.73
CA MET A 635 -1.06 -15.88 -9.64
C MET A 635 -1.82 -15.03 -10.66
N LEU A 636 -2.07 -15.55 -11.86
CA LEU A 636 -2.94 -14.93 -12.88
C LEU A 636 -4.45 -14.99 -12.51
N ASN A 637 -4.92 -16.07 -11.87
CA ASN A 637 -6.33 -16.24 -11.49
C ASN A 637 -6.69 -15.50 -10.19
N GLN A 638 -5.76 -15.36 -9.23
CA GLN A 638 -5.91 -14.50 -8.04
C GLN A 638 -5.90 -13.01 -8.43
N ALA A 639 -5.12 -12.64 -9.44
CA ALA A 639 -5.22 -11.37 -10.16
C ALA A 639 -6.64 -11.12 -10.75
N ASP A 640 -7.32 -12.19 -11.18
CA ASP A 640 -8.59 -12.12 -11.87
C ASP A 640 -9.86 -12.20 -10.98
N GLY A 641 -9.69 -12.35 -9.67
CA GLY A 641 -10.68 -11.88 -8.70
C GLY A 641 -11.48 -12.93 -7.93
N GLY A 642 -10.91 -14.10 -7.67
CA GLY A 642 -11.45 -14.99 -6.62
C GLY A 642 -11.52 -14.27 -5.27
N GLU A 643 -12.64 -14.38 -4.55
CA GLU A 643 -12.90 -13.62 -3.30
C GLU A 643 -11.92 -13.91 -2.15
N LYS A 644 -11.06 -14.93 -2.28
CA LYS A 644 -10.27 -15.52 -1.17
C LYS A 644 -8.74 -15.40 -1.30
N GLY A 645 -8.23 -14.56 -2.20
CA GLY A 645 -6.79 -14.30 -2.29
C GLY A 645 -6.47 -13.05 -3.09
N GLY A 646 -5.84 -12.05 -2.46
CA GLY A 646 -5.26 -10.92 -3.18
C GLY A 646 -3.91 -11.31 -3.78
N SER A 647 -3.59 -10.82 -4.97
CA SER A 647 -2.30 -11.06 -5.62
C SER A 647 -1.14 -10.65 -4.68
N PRO A 648 -0.05 -11.43 -4.59
CA PRO A 648 1.03 -11.17 -3.65
C PRO A 648 1.71 -9.81 -3.90
N ILE A 649 2.24 -9.23 -2.82
CA ILE A 649 3.09 -8.05 -2.86
C ILE A 649 4.43 -8.39 -3.51
N ILE A 650 5.12 -9.41 -3.00
CA ILE A 650 6.39 -9.90 -3.54
C ILE A 650 6.57 -11.36 -3.13
N ARG A 651 7.06 -12.20 -4.04
CA ARG A 651 7.29 -13.62 -3.82
C ARG A 651 8.70 -14.00 -4.25
N ALA A 652 9.37 -14.85 -3.48
CA ALA A 652 10.59 -15.51 -3.91
C ALA A 652 10.24 -16.82 -4.64
N VAL A 653 10.85 -17.04 -5.81
CA VAL A 653 10.60 -18.17 -6.70
C VAL A 653 11.91 -18.83 -7.14
N GLU A 654 11.81 -20.03 -7.69
CA GLU A 654 12.89 -20.60 -8.49
C GLU A 654 12.83 -19.94 -9.88
N SER A 655 13.94 -19.36 -10.32
CA SER A 655 14.07 -18.74 -11.63
C SER A 655 14.12 -19.81 -12.74
N PRO A 656 13.94 -19.42 -14.00
CA PRO A 656 14.11 -20.33 -15.14
C PRO A 656 15.49 -21.02 -15.21
N ILE A 657 16.51 -20.47 -14.54
CA ILE A 657 17.87 -21.01 -14.48
C ILE A 657 18.19 -21.70 -13.13
N GLY A 658 17.19 -21.99 -12.30
CA GLY A 658 17.37 -22.73 -11.03
C GLY A 658 17.90 -21.89 -9.86
N THR A 659 17.90 -20.57 -9.99
CA THR A 659 18.39 -19.61 -8.98
C THR A 659 17.25 -18.87 -8.28
N LEU A 660 17.57 -18.05 -7.29
CA LEU A 660 16.60 -17.27 -6.55
C LEU A 660 16.08 -16.11 -7.40
N GLY A 661 14.79 -16.15 -7.73
CA GLY A 661 14.07 -15.04 -8.34
C GLY A 661 13.12 -14.37 -7.37
N TYR A 662 12.73 -13.13 -7.69
CA TYR A 662 11.70 -12.37 -7.01
C TYR A 662 10.66 -11.88 -8.01
N GLU A 663 9.41 -12.20 -7.73
CA GLU A 663 8.24 -11.82 -8.53
C GLU A 663 7.40 -10.77 -7.81
N PHE A 664 6.99 -9.74 -8.54
CA PHE A 664 6.10 -8.69 -8.06
C PHE A 664 5.39 -8.02 -9.23
N TYR A 665 4.25 -7.39 -8.96
CA TYR A 665 3.52 -6.63 -9.96
C TYR A 665 3.97 -5.16 -10.00
N VAL A 666 3.91 -4.57 -11.18
CA VAL A 666 4.00 -3.11 -11.39
C VAL A 666 2.81 -2.68 -12.23
N LEU A 667 2.19 -1.54 -11.90
CA LEU A 667 1.00 -1.07 -12.61
C LEU A 667 1.27 -0.80 -14.09
N ARG A 668 0.24 -1.01 -14.93
CA ARG A 668 0.22 -0.57 -16.32
C ARG A 668 -0.44 0.80 -16.42
N PRO A 669 0.06 1.71 -17.28
CA PRO A 669 -0.65 2.92 -17.61
C PRO A 669 -2.03 2.59 -18.17
N GLN A 670 -3.03 3.41 -17.81
CA GLN A 670 -4.35 3.31 -18.42
C GLN A 670 -4.27 3.86 -19.84
N THR A 671 -4.66 3.05 -20.83
CA THR A 671 -4.87 3.54 -22.19
C THR A 671 -6.07 4.48 -22.18
N VAL A 672 -5.86 5.73 -22.60
CA VAL A 672 -6.91 6.74 -22.75
C VAL A 672 -7.11 6.94 -24.24
N GLY A 673 -8.21 6.40 -24.78
CA GLY A 673 -8.60 6.68 -26.17
C GLY A 673 -9.11 8.12 -26.28
N ILE A 674 -8.57 8.88 -27.22
CA ILE A 674 -9.07 10.22 -27.55
C ILE A 674 -10.00 10.04 -28.75
N ILE A 675 -11.31 10.13 -28.50
CA ILE A 675 -12.30 10.14 -29.57
C ILE A 675 -12.32 11.56 -30.15
N ASP A 676 -11.81 11.72 -31.36
CA ASP A 676 -11.99 12.95 -32.12
C ASP A 676 -13.48 13.09 -32.49
N PRO A 677 -14.14 14.23 -32.22
CA PRO A 677 -15.52 14.46 -32.62
C PRO A 677 -15.78 14.37 -34.13
N GLU A 678 -14.76 14.43 -34.99
CA GLU A 678 -14.89 14.17 -36.44
C GLU A 678 -14.99 12.67 -36.79
N GLY A 679 -14.93 11.77 -35.80
CA GLY A 679 -15.16 10.33 -35.99
C GLY A 679 -13.94 9.55 -36.50
N VAL A 680 -12.76 10.16 -36.49
CA VAL A 680 -11.49 9.47 -36.74
C VAL A 680 -10.99 8.87 -35.43
N GLU A 681 -11.03 7.54 -35.31
CA GLU A 681 -10.44 6.84 -34.16
C GLU A 681 -8.90 6.94 -34.20
N HIS A 682 -8.33 7.66 -33.24
CA HIS A 682 -6.92 7.62 -32.91
C HIS A 682 -6.72 6.81 -31.62
N VAL A 683 -6.11 5.62 -31.76
CA VAL A 683 -5.92 4.60 -30.70
C VAL A 683 -4.63 4.78 -29.92
#